data_AF-A0A081RVB6-F1
#
_entry.id   AF-A0A081RVB6-F1
#
_cell.length_a   1.000
_cell.length_b   1.000
_cell.length_c   1.000
_cell.angle_alpha   90.00
_cell.angle_beta   90.00
_cell.angle_gamma   90.00
#
_symmetry.space_group_name_H-M   'P 1'
#
loop_
_entity.id
_entity.type
_entity.pdbx_description
1 polymer ?
#
loop_
_entity_poly.entity_id
_entity_poly.type
_entity_poly.pdbx_seq_one_letter_code
_entity_poly.pdbx_strand_id
1 'polypeptide(L)'
;MLLPGATTRHDAGFDVIRKLEEDKRFDYDFYIFPGEETIRRIRHEYVDTPIEVVLDQRNWQLVVPELPKALHKHLHYEIKGAGGRYQIGLNKGTWVKLTNHVANELSDWIIDSSQLDNDNIKVSKNPLENQLEIGGVVVKLDLTQNRQVSVVNGKGELRKVDFTGQLNQTPKVVAVDASKQQQIEQHLSELAKAHQLHGQYVVVENYRHYGRVFYDVAKNRMLFTDTSQEQAKHAQLGAVIGDHAYFYDADNAVAWRVDIATGQVDAQFEPWFNRNAGNISRFWQEGDVVYLARRYQLKERESELSYQILGDRMELVSVVGDDALLRFSARTDRHDDELKVMLQDYESNSTQRVTPMYTLSARLIKPTSAALVTVFGVDAANVPHRYWIRTSDGTLIKPNLALPADKPRYFKEHEQTRSAWEIPVDLVLAGSIPQPGDKEVFFFYSREQKALFRQEGPGQAVLNANQPSALRVTTPALANVINVNGHLIAMTEDGCVAQLDALGQLSYGAVNEHWLKRHTHWWKDLADVTGFSATLAVFGVKGADGKSVLPVWYHNGQVVVASLQDKHLQFLGFDADGSSARLFEPASGKLYLQPPMTADALAAAFGTDEVLDASAQLPAASELMPELHLKAAEQVDAGLRLTTVKGEILLRTNGGKLQLVAVDKGWQQDNRTHLPQALAKVAGQWHTKGVLALQGDGIQGWFDVGSGQTFSLGGIPAADNLRFIGVAVGNKGAYAYSPTDQTLYWIKDGGVQKINHYTSVERIGSSLLLQGGWGQDDLTPPLIVGVDSVVLHGGADDDTYRLSQEMWSHYRTIIIDNDDPGQVLDRLIMLVTDAEKILVSRHEDDLMLTDSTNGTALVMRKVFGSQAETHRHLQIELKGSSVVISVDHLVKGFTWEGVAKDGLFKLSWATQ
;
A
#
# COMPACT_ATOMS: atom_id res chain seq x y z
N MET A 1 14.56 -16.52 96.68
CA MET A 1 13.76 -17.73 96.89
C MET A 1 14.64 -18.94 96.60
N LEU A 2 15.17 -19.56 97.65
CA LEU A 2 16.00 -20.76 97.55
C LEU A 2 15.21 -21.85 96.82
N LEU A 3 15.83 -22.52 95.86
CA LEU A 3 15.22 -23.59 95.05
C LEU A 3 15.99 -24.90 95.32
N PRO A 4 15.68 -25.63 96.40
CA PRO A 4 16.44 -26.82 96.79
C PRO A 4 16.41 -27.90 95.69
N GLY A 5 17.57 -28.49 95.42
CA GLY A 5 17.74 -29.56 94.42
C GLY A 5 17.97 -29.07 92.98
N ALA A 6 17.94 -27.76 92.71
CA ALA A 6 18.19 -27.18 91.39
C ALA A 6 19.56 -27.56 90.80
N THR A 7 20.63 -27.59 91.61
CA THR A 7 22.00 -27.91 91.15
C THR A 7 22.20 -29.37 90.76
N THR A 8 21.21 -30.23 91.03
CA THR A 8 21.26 -31.67 90.73
C THR A 8 20.22 -32.11 89.70
N ARG A 9 19.43 -31.19 89.13
CA ARG A 9 18.43 -31.52 88.10
C ARG A 9 19.07 -31.60 86.73
N HIS A 10 18.88 -32.71 86.02
CA HIS A 10 19.38 -32.92 84.66
C HIS A 10 18.27 -32.89 83.60
N ASP A 11 17.30 -31.99 83.77
CA ASP A 11 16.30 -31.75 82.74
C ASP A 11 16.99 -31.12 81.51
N ALA A 12 16.55 -31.43 80.29
CA ALA A 12 17.26 -31.05 79.06
C ALA A 12 17.58 -29.53 78.96
N GLY A 13 16.69 -28.67 79.45
CA GLY A 13 16.94 -27.22 79.50
C GLY A 13 18.03 -26.81 80.50
N PHE A 14 18.12 -27.50 81.65
CA PHE A 14 19.15 -27.24 82.65
C PHE A 14 20.52 -27.67 82.12
N ASP A 15 20.61 -28.85 81.51
CA ASP A 15 21.87 -29.33 80.94
C ASP A 15 22.35 -28.48 79.75
N VAL A 16 21.44 -27.94 78.93
CA VAL A 16 21.81 -27.00 77.85
C VAL A 16 22.39 -25.71 78.42
N ILE A 17 21.81 -25.16 79.48
CA ILE A 17 22.31 -23.91 80.08
C ILE A 17 23.61 -24.17 80.86
N ARG A 18 23.76 -25.31 81.55
CA ARG A 18 25.02 -25.67 82.23
C ARG A 18 26.21 -25.82 81.29
N LYS A 19 25.99 -26.17 80.01
CA LYS A 19 27.07 -26.11 79.01
C LYS A 19 27.68 -24.71 78.87
N LEU A 20 26.93 -23.65 79.18
CA LEU A 20 27.46 -22.28 79.17
C LEU A 20 28.39 -22.00 80.36
N GLU A 21 28.32 -22.79 81.44
CA GLU A 21 29.18 -22.67 82.62
C GLU A 21 30.63 -23.15 82.36
N GLU A 22 30.85 -23.94 81.29
CA GLU A 22 32.20 -24.37 80.88
C GLU A 22 33.15 -23.17 80.65
N ASP A 23 32.59 -22.04 80.24
CA ASP A 23 33.31 -20.78 79.99
C ASP A 23 33.69 -20.03 81.28
N LYS A 24 33.23 -20.49 82.47
CA LYS A 24 33.54 -19.95 83.82
C LYS A 24 33.23 -18.46 84.06
N ARG A 25 32.64 -17.77 83.10
CA ARG A 25 32.17 -16.38 83.21
C ARG A 25 30.70 -16.27 83.60
N PHE A 26 30.03 -17.41 83.73
CA PHE A 26 28.60 -17.52 83.95
C PHE A 26 28.35 -18.77 84.79
N ASP A 27 27.63 -18.59 85.90
CA ASP A 27 27.12 -19.68 86.74
C ASP A 27 25.60 -19.65 86.67
N TYR A 28 25.01 -20.67 86.06
CA TYR A 28 23.57 -20.84 85.91
C TYR A 28 22.92 -21.33 87.21
N ASP A 29 23.54 -22.30 87.88
CA ASP A 29 23.16 -22.73 89.21
C ASP A 29 24.36 -22.90 90.15
N PHE A 30 24.18 -22.53 91.41
CA PHE A 30 25.23 -22.65 92.41
C PHE A 30 24.66 -22.64 93.84
N TYR A 31 25.45 -23.14 94.79
CA TYR A 31 25.11 -23.08 96.20
C TYR A 31 25.80 -21.89 96.88
N ILE A 32 25.03 -21.06 97.58
CA ILE A 32 25.54 -20.02 98.48
C ILE A 32 24.70 -19.97 99.76
N PHE A 33 25.35 -20.05 100.92
CA PHE A 33 24.65 -20.27 102.20
C PHE A 33 23.49 -19.26 102.41
N PRO A 34 22.27 -19.72 102.77
CA PRO A 34 21.93 -21.08 103.17
C PRO A 34 21.33 -21.99 102.08
N GLY A 35 21.42 -21.69 100.78
CA GLY A 35 20.80 -22.58 99.79
C GLY A 35 21.21 -22.40 98.32
N GLU A 36 20.51 -23.12 97.46
CA GLU A 36 20.76 -23.15 96.01
C GLU A 36 20.09 -21.98 95.29
N GLU A 37 20.85 -21.37 94.40
CA GLU A 37 20.47 -20.25 93.53
C GLU A 37 20.50 -20.71 92.06
N THR A 38 19.57 -20.22 91.26
CA THR A 38 19.52 -20.43 89.80
C THR A 38 18.80 -19.27 89.12
N ILE A 39 18.86 -19.18 87.78
CA ILE A 39 18.18 -18.13 87.01
C ILE A 39 16.68 -18.16 87.23
N ARG A 40 16.14 -17.05 87.76
CA ARG A 40 14.71 -16.90 88.06
C ARG A 40 13.93 -16.15 86.99
N ARG A 41 14.61 -15.33 86.20
CA ARG A 41 14.01 -14.46 85.19
C ARG A 41 14.97 -14.32 84.03
N ILE A 42 14.45 -14.52 82.83
CA ILE A 42 15.12 -14.17 81.59
C ILE A 42 14.38 -12.95 81.05
N ARG A 43 15.12 -11.87 80.77
CA ARG A 43 14.60 -10.68 80.09
C ARG A 43 15.25 -10.61 78.73
N HIS A 44 14.44 -10.50 77.70
CA HIS A 44 14.91 -10.34 76.33
C HIS A 44 15.03 -8.86 76.02
N GLU A 45 16.18 -8.46 75.50
CA GLU A 45 16.39 -7.16 74.86
C GLU A 45 16.45 -7.42 73.35
N TYR A 46 15.42 -6.97 72.63
CA TYR A 46 15.34 -7.17 71.19
C TYR A 46 16.11 -6.06 70.46
N VAL A 47 16.97 -6.47 69.55
CA VAL A 47 17.78 -5.58 68.70
C VAL A 47 17.31 -5.67 67.26
N ASP A 48 17.54 -4.61 66.48
CA ASP A 48 17.26 -4.64 65.04
C ASP A 48 18.10 -5.73 64.37
N THR A 49 17.44 -6.67 63.71
CA THR A 49 18.04 -7.87 63.14
C THR A 49 17.54 -8.10 61.71
N PRO A 50 18.41 -8.00 60.69
CA PRO A 50 18.08 -8.41 59.32
C PRO A 50 18.01 -9.93 59.20
N ILE A 51 16.99 -10.43 58.51
CA ILE A 51 16.89 -11.82 58.07
C ILE A 51 17.10 -11.84 56.55
N GLU A 52 18.25 -12.34 56.12
CA GLU A 52 18.57 -12.47 54.71
C GLU A 52 18.04 -13.79 54.14
N VAL A 53 17.33 -13.72 53.01
CA VAL A 53 16.80 -14.86 52.27
C VAL A 53 17.30 -14.80 50.83
N VAL A 54 18.06 -15.81 50.41
CA VAL A 54 18.63 -15.89 49.05
C VAL A 54 17.91 -16.98 48.26
N LEU A 55 17.33 -16.62 47.11
CA LEU A 55 16.51 -17.49 46.27
C LEU A 55 17.28 -17.95 45.03
N ASP A 56 16.91 -19.13 44.52
CA ASP A 56 17.37 -19.61 43.21
C ASP A 56 16.42 -19.16 42.08
N GLN A 57 16.68 -19.58 40.84
CA GLN A 57 15.88 -19.25 39.64
C GLN A 57 14.47 -19.86 39.63
N ARG A 58 14.11 -20.73 40.59
CA ARG A 58 12.79 -21.39 40.59
C ARG A 58 11.72 -20.43 41.08
N ASN A 59 10.47 -20.74 40.74
CA ASN A 59 9.35 -19.97 41.27
C ASN A 59 9.12 -20.32 42.75
N TRP A 60 9.07 -19.30 43.61
CA TRP A 60 8.87 -19.47 45.05
C TRP A 60 7.67 -18.69 45.55
N GLN A 61 6.99 -19.27 46.54
CA GLN A 61 5.99 -18.57 47.35
C GLN A 61 6.53 -18.47 48.77
N LEU A 62 6.65 -17.25 49.28
CA LEU A 62 7.15 -16.94 50.61
C LEU A 62 6.05 -16.22 51.38
N VAL A 63 6.00 -16.44 52.69
CA VAL A 63 5.09 -15.72 53.59
C VAL A 63 5.90 -15.18 54.74
N VAL A 64 5.81 -13.86 54.96
CA VAL A 64 6.33 -13.23 56.17
C VAL A 64 5.51 -13.76 57.34
N PRO A 65 6.12 -14.37 58.38
CA PRO A 65 5.35 -14.91 59.50
C PRO A 65 4.66 -13.80 60.30
N GLU A 66 3.55 -14.13 60.95
CA GLU A 66 2.92 -13.23 61.90
C GLU A 66 3.83 -13.06 63.13
N LEU A 67 4.32 -11.83 63.34
CA LEU A 67 5.25 -11.54 64.42
C LEU A 67 4.49 -11.17 65.71
N PRO A 68 4.89 -11.71 66.87
CA PRO A 68 4.46 -11.18 68.16
C PRO A 68 4.74 -9.68 68.25
N LYS A 69 3.83 -8.92 68.87
CA LYS A 69 3.96 -7.45 69.00
C LYS A 69 5.29 -6.99 69.60
N ALA A 70 5.89 -7.80 70.49
CA ALA A 70 7.18 -7.51 71.10
C ALA A 70 8.37 -7.50 70.11
N LEU A 71 8.24 -8.17 68.95
CA LEU A 71 9.25 -8.21 67.90
C LEU A 71 8.99 -7.21 66.76
N HIS A 72 7.88 -6.46 66.82
CA HIS A 72 7.56 -5.48 65.79
C HIS A 72 8.67 -4.44 65.71
N LYS A 73 9.09 -4.10 64.49
CA LYS A 73 10.19 -3.17 64.19
C LYS A 73 11.60 -3.63 64.59
N HIS A 74 11.76 -4.80 65.22
CA HIS A 74 13.06 -5.38 65.54
C HIS A 74 13.53 -6.40 64.49
N LEU A 75 12.61 -6.96 63.70
CA LEU A 75 12.96 -7.86 62.60
C LEU A 75 12.60 -7.22 61.26
N HIS A 76 13.43 -7.45 60.25
CA HIS A 76 13.17 -7.10 58.87
C HIS A 76 13.76 -8.12 57.91
N TYR A 77 13.18 -8.25 56.72
CA TYR A 77 13.58 -9.29 55.76
C TYR A 77 14.24 -8.67 54.53
N GLU A 78 15.42 -9.18 54.16
CA GLU A 78 16.12 -8.84 52.91
C GLU A 78 16.09 -10.05 51.98
N ILE A 79 15.23 -10.00 50.95
CA ILE A 79 15.00 -11.11 50.03
C ILE A 79 15.71 -10.83 48.71
N LYS A 80 16.62 -11.72 48.33
CA LYS A 80 17.51 -11.60 47.17
C LYS A 80 17.14 -12.64 46.11
N GLY A 81 16.60 -12.15 44.99
CA GLY A 81 16.20 -12.96 43.84
C GLY A 81 17.35 -13.27 42.85
N ALA A 82 17.16 -14.33 42.07
CA ALA A 82 17.99 -14.73 40.93
C ALA A 82 17.16 -14.93 39.64
N GLY A 83 16.24 -14.02 39.30
CA GLY A 83 15.53 -14.06 37.99
C GLY A 83 14.27 -14.92 37.89
N GLY A 84 13.91 -15.69 38.92
CA GLY A 84 12.63 -16.41 39.01
C GLY A 84 11.42 -15.50 39.28
N ARG A 85 10.23 -16.12 39.32
CA ARG A 85 8.97 -15.47 39.72
C ARG A 85 8.67 -15.75 41.19
N TYR A 86 8.64 -14.71 42.02
CA TYR A 86 8.49 -14.86 43.47
C TYR A 86 7.24 -14.15 43.99
N GLN A 87 6.39 -14.88 44.69
CA GLN A 87 5.23 -14.34 45.40
C GLN A 87 5.55 -14.19 46.89
N ILE A 88 5.31 -13.02 47.47
CA ILE A 88 5.62 -12.71 48.87
C ILE A 88 4.36 -12.25 49.59
N GLY A 89 3.84 -13.09 50.48
CA GLY A 89 2.79 -12.76 51.43
C GLY A 89 3.30 -11.84 52.53
N LEU A 90 2.67 -10.68 52.68
CA LEU A 90 3.01 -9.71 53.72
C LEU A 90 2.19 -9.92 55.00
N ASN A 91 2.83 -9.71 56.14
CA ASN A 91 2.20 -9.62 57.46
C ASN A 91 2.66 -8.36 58.19
N LYS A 92 1.85 -7.89 59.14
CA LYS A 92 2.11 -6.66 59.90
C LYS A 92 3.30 -6.80 60.87
N GLY A 93 3.96 -5.67 61.13
CA GLY A 93 4.98 -5.55 62.19
C GLY A 93 6.43 -5.53 61.71
N THR A 94 6.67 -5.68 60.41
CA THR A 94 8.02 -5.68 59.81
C THR A 94 8.03 -4.94 58.46
N TRP A 95 9.21 -4.74 57.88
CA TRP A 95 9.40 -4.25 56.51
C TRP A 95 10.25 -5.25 55.72
N VAL A 96 10.07 -5.25 54.40
CA VAL A 96 10.74 -6.17 53.48
C VAL A 96 11.54 -5.36 52.47
N LYS A 97 12.71 -5.88 52.07
CA LYS A 97 13.52 -5.31 50.99
C LYS A 97 13.76 -6.37 49.92
N LEU A 98 13.46 -6.02 48.67
CA LEU A 98 13.58 -6.90 47.51
C LEU A 98 14.71 -6.42 46.61
N THR A 99 15.67 -7.29 46.36
CA THR A 99 16.82 -7.03 45.48
C THR A 99 17.12 -8.26 44.62
N ASN A 100 17.92 -8.09 43.57
CA ASN A 100 18.49 -9.20 42.81
C ASN A 100 19.98 -9.30 43.12
N HIS A 101 20.50 -10.53 43.28
CA HIS A 101 21.93 -10.74 43.54
C HIS A 101 22.71 -11.19 42.29
N VAL A 102 22.01 -11.51 41.19
CA VAL A 102 22.60 -11.82 39.88
C VAL A 102 22.38 -10.63 38.95
N ALA A 103 23.47 -10.01 38.48
CA ALA A 103 23.48 -8.66 37.92
C ALA A 103 22.79 -8.45 36.55
N ASN A 104 22.17 -9.47 35.95
CA ASN A 104 21.48 -9.38 34.67
C ASN A 104 20.19 -10.21 34.60
N GLU A 105 19.72 -10.75 35.73
CA GLU A 105 18.50 -11.56 35.79
C GLU A 105 17.46 -10.84 36.65
N LEU A 106 16.52 -10.17 35.97
CA LEU A 106 15.45 -9.41 36.62
C LEU A 106 14.37 -10.37 37.13
N SER A 107 14.13 -10.38 38.43
CA SER A 107 13.09 -11.20 39.04
C SER A 107 11.69 -10.59 38.89
N ASP A 108 10.68 -11.43 38.71
CA ASP A 108 9.27 -11.02 38.71
C ASP A 108 8.70 -11.11 40.13
N TRP A 109 8.50 -9.95 40.78
CA TRP A 109 8.00 -9.86 42.15
C TRP A 109 6.48 -9.66 42.19
N ILE A 110 5.80 -10.54 42.92
CA ILE A 110 4.37 -10.46 43.23
C ILE A 110 4.19 -10.31 44.73
N ILE A 111 3.75 -9.15 45.18
CA ILE A 111 3.51 -8.89 46.60
C ILE A 111 2.05 -9.21 46.91
N ASP A 112 1.84 -10.19 47.78
CA ASP A 112 0.51 -10.59 48.24
C ASP A 112 0.18 -9.89 49.55
N SER A 113 -0.77 -8.95 49.48
CA SER A 113 -1.27 -8.17 50.61
C SER A 113 -2.62 -8.67 51.10
N SER A 114 -3.08 -9.84 50.66
CA SER A 114 -4.41 -10.37 51.01
C SER A 114 -4.65 -10.59 52.50
N GLN A 115 -3.59 -10.77 53.29
CA GLN A 115 -3.64 -10.94 54.75
C GLN A 115 -3.63 -9.61 55.52
N LEU A 116 -3.47 -8.46 54.85
CA LEU A 116 -3.45 -7.16 55.50
C LEU A 116 -4.86 -6.59 55.63
N ASP A 117 -5.15 -5.94 56.76
CA ASP A 117 -6.45 -5.29 57.01
C ASP A 117 -6.82 -4.18 56.02
N ASN A 118 -5.86 -3.66 55.25
CA ASN A 118 -6.06 -2.58 54.28
C ASN A 118 -5.24 -2.84 53.01
N ASP A 119 -5.84 -2.57 51.86
CA ASP A 119 -5.27 -2.75 50.52
C ASP A 119 -4.74 -1.45 49.90
N ASN A 120 -4.70 -0.35 50.65
CA ASN A 120 -4.18 0.92 50.16
C ASN A 120 -2.69 0.81 49.82
N ILE A 121 -2.36 1.13 48.57
CA ILE A 121 -1.01 1.13 48.02
C ILE A 121 -0.59 2.59 47.85
N LYS A 122 0.46 3.00 48.58
CA LYS A 122 1.07 4.32 48.43
C LYS A 122 2.49 4.15 47.90
N VAL A 123 2.76 4.78 46.76
CA VAL A 123 4.11 4.91 46.21
C VAL A 123 4.77 6.13 46.83
N SER A 124 6.00 5.99 47.35
CA SER A 124 6.71 7.13 47.93
C SER A 124 6.93 8.24 46.90
N LYS A 125 6.66 9.48 47.30
CA LYS A 125 6.91 10.69 46.49
C LYS A 125 8.37 11.12 46.49
N ASN A 126 9.23 10.46 47.28
CA ASN A 126 10.65 10.76 47.32
C ASN A 126 11.41 9.74 46.43
N PRO A 127 11.98 10.15 45.28
CA PRO A 127 12.70 9.26 44.38
C PRO A 127 13.99 8.70 44.98
N LEU A 128 14.43 9.18 46.15
CA LEU A 128 15.59 8.64 46.89
C LEU A 128 15.23 7.48 47.80
N GLU A 129 13.95 7.28 48.14
CA GLU A 129 13.55 6.30 49.15
C GLU A 129 13.10 4.96 48.57
N ASN A 130 12.62 4.92 47.31
CA ASN A 130 12.25 3.69 46.59
C ASN A 130 11.39 2.70 47.40
N GLN A 131 10.34 3.23 48.04
CA GLN A 131 9.47 2.46 48.95
C GLN A 131 8.03 2.43 48.44
N LEU A 132 7.42 1.26 48.65
CA LEU A 132 6.00 1.00 48.47
C LEU A 132 5.42 0.72 49.86
N GLU A 133 4.40 1.48 50.27
CA GLU A 133 3.65 1.20 51.49
C GLU A 133 2.33 0.52 51.10
N ILE A 134 2.11 -0.70 51.59
CA ILE A 134 0.90 -1.49 51.33
C ILE A 134 0.27 -1.84 52.68
N GLY A 135 -0.93 -1.34 52.95
CA GLY A 135 -1.63 -1.67 54.20
C GLY A 135 -0.86 -1.33 55.49
N GLY A 136 0.07 -0.37 55.41
CA GLY A 136 0.97 0.02 56.51
C GLY A 136 2.28 -0.78 56.61
N VAL A 137 2.53 -1.73 55.71
CA VAL A 137 3.80 -2.47 55.59
C VAL A 137 4.67 -1.80 54.52
N VAL A 138 5.94 -1.55 54.86
CA VAL A 138 6.90 -0.93 53.95
C VAL A 138 7.66 -2.01 53.17
N VAL A 139 7.65 -1.88 51.84
CA VAL A 139 8.45 -2.70 50.93
C VAL A 139 9.46 -1.80 50.22
N LYS A 140 10.75 -2.04 50.46
CA LYS A 140 11.85 -1.33 49.80
C LYS A 140 12.28 -2.08 48.55
N LEU A 141 12.49 -1.35 47.46
CA LEU A 141 12.84 -1.92 46.16
C LEU A 141 14.16 -1.30 45.68
N ASP A 142 14.99 -2.13 45.03
CA ASP A 142 16.08 -1.60 44.20
C ASP A 142 15.54 -1.30 42.79
N LEU A 143 15.27 -0.02 42.49
CA LEU A 143 14.73 0.40 41.18
C LEU A 143 15.72 0.28 40.02
N THR A 144 17.02 0.09 40.28
CA THR A 144 17.97 -0.19 39.19
C THR A 144 17.70 -1.56 38.57
N GLN A 145 17.13 -2.47 39.38
CA GLN A 145 16.82 -3.85 39.01
C GLN A 145 15.30 -4.09 38.90
N ASN A 146 14.46 -3.38 39.66
CA ASN A 146 13.04 -3.64 39.79
C ASN A 146 12.22 -2.42 39.36
N ARG A 147 12.01 -2.29 38.06
CA ARG A 147 11.30 -1.15 37.46
C ARG A 147 9.78 -1.24 37.57
N GLN A 148 9.25 -2.44 37.73
CA GLN A 148 7.82 -2.73 37.86
C GLN A 148 7.63 -3.85 38.88
N VAL A 149 6.57 -3.76 39.69
CA VAL A 149 6.20 -4.79 40.67
C VAL A 149 4.69 -5.00 40.64
N SER A 150 4.25 -6.24 40.88
CA SER A 150 2.82 -6.57 40.95
C SER A 150 2.37 -6.73 42.40
N VAL A 151 1.17 -6.26 42.73
CA VAL A 151 0.56 -6.39 44.07
C VAL A 151 -0.80 -7.06 43.92
N VAL A 152 -1.04 -8.16 44.64
CA VAL A 152 -2.36 -8.79 44.73
C VAL A 152 -2.99 -8.51 46.09
N ASN A 153 -4.23 -7.99 46.10
CA ASN A 153 -4.93 -7.65 47.33
C ASN A 153 -5.97 -8.71 47.74
N GLY A 154 -6.61 -8.52 48.90
CA GLY A 154 -7.65 -9.42 49.43
C GLY A 154 -8.89 -9.51 48.54
N LYS A 155 -9.12 -8.52 47.67
CA LYS A 155 -10.19 -8.49 46.67
C LYS A 155 -9.87 -9.31 45.41
N GLY A 156 -8.67 -9.89 45.32
CA GLY A 156 -8.23 -10.65 44.13
C GLY A 156 -7.81 -9.76 42.95
N GLU A 157 -7.63 -8.47 43.16
CA GLU A 157 -7.13 -7.55 42.13
C GLU A 157 -5.60 -7.65 42.07
N LEU A 158 -5.06 -7.96 40.90
CA LEU A 158 -3.64 -7.82 40.59
C LEU A 158 -3.40 -6.41 40.03
N ARG A 159 -2.68 -5.58 40.79
CA ARG A 159 -2.33 -4.21 40.43
C ARG A 159 -0.87 -4.13 40.05
N LYS A 160 -0.57 -3.46 38.94
CA LYS A 160 0.80 -3.20 38.50
C LYS A 160 1.23 -1.81 38.96
N VAL A 161 2.39 -1.75 39.60
CA VAL A 161 3.04 -0.51 40.03
C VAL A 161 4.25 -0.29 39.15
N ASP A 162 4.23 0.79 38.37
CA ASP A 162 5.35 1.20 37.51
C ASP A 162 6.11 2.35 38.16
N PHE A 163 7.43 2.20 38.25
CA PHE A 163 8.34 3.19 38.82
C PHE A 163 9.08 3.98 37.73
N THR A 164 8.82 3.69 36.44
CA THR A 164 9.41 4.38 35.29
C THR A 164 8.54 5.57 34.87
N GLY A 165 8.98 6.79 35.22
CA GLY A 165 8.33 8.04 34.83
C GLY A 165 7.21 8.53 35.78
N GLN A 166 7.14 9.86 35.94
CA GLN A 166 6.26 10.67 36.81
C GLN A 166 5.92 10.12 38.22
N LEU A 167 6.31 10.90 39.24
CA LEU A 167 6.25 10.63 40.68
C LEU A 167 4.86 10.41 41.34
N ASN A 168 3.78 10.20 40.58
CA ASN A 168 2.41 10.10 41.10
C ASN A 168 1.52 9.08 40.35
N GLN A 169 2.07 8.00 39.78
CA GLN A 169 1.24 7.00 39.12
C GLN A 169 0.41 6.19 40.14
N THR A 170 -0.90 6.13 39.94
CA THR A 170 -1.79 5.26 40.70
C THR A 170 -1.67 3.82 40.20
N PRO A 171 -1.55 2.82 41.10
CA PRO A 171 -1.51 1.42 40.71
C PRO A 171 -2.76 1.02 39.93
N LYS A 172 -2.56 0.50 38.71
CA LYS A 172 -3.66 0.10 37.84
C LYS A 172 -3.90 -1.40 37.90
N VAL A 173 -5.16 -1.80 37.88
CA VAL A 173 -5.59 -3.20 37.88
C VAL A 173 -5.32 -3.80 36.49
N VAL A 174 -4.51 -4.86 36.45
CA VAL A 174 -4.17 -5.61 35.23
C VAL A 174 -4.93 -6.94 35.15
N ALA A 175 -5.25 -7.54 36.30
CA ALA A 175 -6.06 -8.74 36.36
C ALA A 175 -6.95 -8.76 37.61
N VAL A 176 -8.05 -9.51 37.57
CA VAL A 176 -8.93 -9.75 38.72
C VAL A 176 -9.29 -11.23 38.81
N ASP A 177 -9.22 -11.81 40.00
CA ASP A 177 -9.74 -13.15 40.27
C ASP A 177 -11.25 -13.06 40.58
N ALA A 178 -12.08 -13.51 39.63
CA ALA A 178 -13.53 -13.46 39.77
C ALA A 178 -14.06 -14.32 40.93
N SER A 179 -13.32 -15.36 41.35
CA SER A 179 -13.74 -16.21 42.47
C SER A 179 -13.77 -15.47 43.81
N LYS A 180 -13.04 -14.35 43.92
CA LYS A 180 -12.99 -13.48 45.10
C LYS A 180 -13.98 -12.30 45.03
N GLN A 181 -14.80 -12.22 43.99
CA GLN A 181 -15.72 -11.12 43.73
C GLN A 181 -17.16 -11.63 43.54
N GLN A 182 -18.10 -11.14 44.36
CA GLN A 182 -19.52 -11.53 44.24
C GLN A 182 -20.21 -10.94 42.99
N GLN A 183 -19.83 -9.74 42.56
CA GLN A 183 -20.40 -9.03 41.41
C GLN A 183 -19.29 -8.45 40.53
N ILE A 184 -18.54 -9.35 39.88
CA ILE A 184 -17.33 -9.00 39.13
C ILE A 184 -17.59 -7.98 38.00
N GLU A 185 -18.71 -8.08 37.28
CA GLU A 185 -19.02 -7.16 36.17
C GLU A 185 -19.28 -5.74 36.67
N GLN A 186 -20.02 -5.59 37.77
CA GLN A 186 -20.24 -4.28 38.39
C GLN A 186 -18.93 -3.70 38.94
N HIS A 187 -18.13 -4.52 39.61
CA HIS A 187 -16.84 -4.12 40.15
C HIS A 187 -15.88 -3.61 39.06
N LEU A 188 -15.77 -4.33 37.93
CA LEU A 188 -14.96 -3.90 36.78
C LEU A 188 -15.49 -2.60 36.15
N SER A 189 -16.81 -2.43 36.06
CA SER A 189 -17.43 -1.21 35.56
C SER A 189 -17.13 0.01 36.46
N GLU A 190 -17.15 -0.18 37.78
CA GLU A 190 -16.78 0.86 38.75
C GLU A 190 -15.29 1.22 38.65
N LEU A 191 -14.40 0.23 38.54
CA LEU A 191 -12.97 0.45 38.32
C LEU A 191 -12.68 1.18 36.99
N ALA A 192 -13.42 0.85 35.93
CA ALA A 192 -13.32 1.52 34.63
C ALA A 192 -13.71 3.00 34.73
N LYS A 193 -14.85 3.30 35.36
CA LYS A 193 -15.31 4.70 35.60
C LYS A 193 -14.32 5.49 36.47
N ALA A 194 -13.69 4.83 37.43
CA ALA A 194 -12.66 5.41 38.28
C ALA A 194 -11.27 5.52 37.60
N HIS A 195 -11.13 5.12 36.32
CA HIS A 195 -9.88 5.12 35.57
C HIS A 195 -8.76 4.29 36.23
N GLN A 196 -9.12 3.23 36.95
CA GLN A 196 -8.20 2.37 37.70
C GLN A 196 -7.76 1.11 36.94
N LEU A 197 -8.33 0.84 35.76
CA LEU A 197 -7.98 -0.31 34.93
C LEU A 197 -6.77 0.00 34.02
N HIS A 198 -5.92 -1.00 33.79
CA HIS A 198 -4.74 -0.90 32.95
C HIS A 198 -5.02 -1.33 31.51
N GLY A 199 -4.71 -0.47 30.54
CA GLY A 199 -4.84 -0.80 29.12
C GLY A 199 -6.29 -0.91 28.63
N GLN A 200 -6.45 -1.46 27.42
CA GLN A 200 -7.75 -1.66 26.77
C GLN A 200 -8.49 -2.91 27.28
N TYR A 201 -7.73 -3.93 27.70
CA TYR A 201 -8.25 -5.21 28.16
C TYR A 201 -7.67 -5.58 29.52
N VAL A 202 -8.53 -6.02 30.43
CA VAL A 202 -8.15 -6.49 31.77
C VAL A 202 -8.42 -7.98 31.86
N VAL A 203 -7.46 -8.75 32.37
CA VAL A 203 -7.60 -10.20 32.53
C VAL A 203 -8.54 -10.49 33.69
N VAL A 204 -9.46 -11.44 33.52
CA VAL A 204 -10.32 -11.92 34.60
C VAL A 204 -10.13 -13.43 34.72
N GLU A 205 -9.50 -13.86 35.79
CA GLU A 205 -9.25 -15.28 36.07
C GLU A 205 -10.46 -15.91 36.77
N ASN A 206 -10.61 -17.23 36.64
CA ASN A 206 -11.65 -18.02 37.31
C ASN A 206 -13.08 -17.50 37.10
N TYR A 207 -13.38 -16.93 35.94
CA TYR A 207 -14.70 -16.40 35.61
C TYR A 207 -15.67 -17.54 35.27
N ARG A 208 -16.54 -17.86 36.23
CA ARG A 208 -17.59 -18.89 36.08
C ARG A 208 -16.97 -20.22 35.62
N HIS A 209 -17.59 -20.89 34.65
CA HIS A 209 -17.06 -22.12 34.06
C HIS A 209 -16.12 -21.88 32.86
N TYR A 210 -15.94 -20.62 32.44
CA TYR A 210 -15.14 -20.24 31.26
C TYR A 210 -13.65 -20.08 31.58
N GLY A 211 -13.27 -20.00 32.86
CA GLY A 211 -11.87 -19.81 33.28
C GLY A 211 -11.37 -18.39 33.05
N ARG A 212 -10.30 -18.22 32.28
CA ARG A 212 -9.72 -16.92 31.93
C ARG A 212 -10.55 -16.24 30.85
N VAL A 213 -10.95 -15.00 31.13
CA VAL A 213 -11.67 -14.13 30.19
C VAL A 213 -11.06 -12.72 30.21
N PHE A 214 -11.49 -11.85 29.31
CA PHE A 214 -10.93 -10.51 29.15
C PHE A 214 -12.04 -9.47 29.16
N TYR A 215 -11.90 -8.45 30.00
CA TYR A 215 -12.83 -7.35 30.09
C TYR A 215 -12.39 -6.19 29.17
N ASP A 216 -13.23 -5.86 28.18
CA ASP A 216 -13.05 -4.73 27.27
C ASP A 216 -13.49 -3.44 27.94
N VAL A 217 -12.52 -2.61 28.32
CA VAL A 217 -12.73 -1.39 29.12
C VAL A 217 -13.55 -0.36 28.36
N ALA A 218 -13.34 -0.23 27.04
CA ALA A 218 -14.00 0.78 26.22
C ALA A 218 -15.47 0.44 25.94
N LYS A 219 -15.78 -0.86 25.79
CA LYS A 219 -17.14 -1.34 25.48
C LYS A 219 -17.88 -1.89 26.71
N ASN A 220 -17.25 -1.96 27.88
CA ASN A 220 -17.85 -2.43 29.13
C ASN A 220 -18.49 -3.83 28.96
N ARG A 221 -17.72 -4.77 28.40
CA ARG A 221 -18.18 -6.14 28.08
C ARG A 221 -17.10 -7.20 28.37
N MET A 222 -17.52 -8.44 28.56
CA MET A 222 -16.64 -9.59 28.74
C MET A 222 -16.41 -10.31 27.40
N LEU A 223 -15.16 -10.68 27.13
CA LEU A 223 -14.72 -11.46 25.98
C LEU A 223 -14.25 -12.82 26.51
N PHE A 224 -14.90 -13.90 26.08
CA PHE A 224 -14.66 -15.24 26.59
C PHE A 224 -14.85 -16.30 25.51
N THR A 225 -14.31 -17.49 25.77
CA THR A 225 -14.56 -18.67 24.95
C THR A 225 -15.52 -19.60 25.68
N ASP A 226 -16.67 -19.88 25.08
CA ASP A 226 -17.61 -20.88 25.56
C ASP A 226 -17.19 -22.26 25.04
N THR A 227 -16.49 -23.03 25.87
CA THR A 227 -16.00 -24.38 25.52
C THR A 227 -15.88 -25.28 26.73
N SER A 228 -16.03 -26.58 26.49
CA SER A 228 -15.78 -27.64 27.48
C SER A 228 -14.31 -28.07 27.55
N GLN A 229 -13.45 -27.60 26.64
CA GLN A 229 -12.03 -27.94 26.64
C GLN A 229 -11.28 -27.18 27.74
N GLU A 230 -10.77 -27.90 28.74
CA GLU A 230 -10.07 -27.30 29.90
C GLU A 230 -8.83 -26.50 29.49
N GLN A 231 -8.09 -26.94 28.47
CA GLN A 231 -6.89 -26.23 27.99
C GLN A 231 -7.23 -24.83 27.47
N ALA A 232 -8.37 -24.67 26.80
CA ALA A 232 -8.82 -23.40 26.25
C ALA A 232 -9.26 -22.40 27.33
N LYS A 233 -9.49 -22.85 28.57
CA LYS A 233 -9.83 -21.97 29.70
C LYS A 233 -8.67 -21.10 30.18
N HIS A 234 -7.46 -21.32 29.68
CA HIS A 234 -6.29 -20.49 29.98
C HIS A 234 -5.82 -19.66 28.78
N ALA A 235 -6.64 -19.60 27.72
CA ALA A 235 -6.33 -18.92 26.48
C ALA A 235 -5.99 -17.43 26.68
N GLN A 236 -5.13 -16.92 25.81
CA GLN A 236 -4.80 -15.52 25.74
C GLN A 236 -5.63 -14.83 24.66
N LEU A 237 -6.05 -13.59 24.91
CA LEU A 237 -6.66 -12.74 23.90
C LEU A 237 -5.57 -12.22 22.96
N GLY A 238 -5.79 -12.43 21.67
CA GLY A 238 -4.87 -12.04 20.62
C GLY A 238 -5.31 -10.79 19.85
N ALA A 239 -6.59 -10.71 19.49
CA ALA A 239 -7.13 -9.62 18.68
C ALA A 239 -8.64 -9.45 18.89
N VAL A 240 -9.17 -8.26 18.60
CA VAL A 240 -10.62 -7.98 18.57
C VAL A 240 -10.93 -7.15 17.33
N ILE A 241 -11.67 -7.75 16.39
CA ILE A 241 -11.99 -7.13 15.10
C ILE A 241 -13.50 -7.22 14.88
N GLY A 242 -14.14 -6.05 14.82
CA GLY A 242 -15.60 -5.95 14.71
C GLY A 242 -16.30 -6.70 15.86
N ASP A 243 -17.14 -7.65 15.48
CA ASP A 243 -17.91 -8.49 16.41
C ASP A 243 -17.23 -9.80 16.81
N HIS A 244 -15.94 -9.96 16.46
CA HIS A 244 -15.18 -11.18 16.74
C HIS A 244 -14.00 -10.93 17.68
N ALA A 245 -13.74 -11.90 18.56
CA ALA A 245 -12.52 -11.95 19.38
C ALA A 245 -11.70 -13.20 19.00
N TYR A 246 -10.38 -13.02 18.94
CA TYR A 246 -9.43 -14.08 18.57
C TYR A 246 -8.62 -14.48 19.80
N PHE A 247 -8.59 -15.77 20.08
CA PHE A 247 -7.93 -16.36 21.22
C PHE A 247 -6.87 -17.36 20.77
N TYR A 248 -5.87 -17.56 21.60
CA TYR A 248 -4.86 -18.57 21.35
C TYR A 248 -4.34 -19.21 22.65
N ASP A 249 -3.96 -20.47 22.50
CA ASP A 249 -3.22 -21.26 23.47
C ASP A 249 -1.82 -21.47 22.92
N ALA A 250 -0.86 -20.75 23.50
CA ALA A 250 0.51 -20.73 23.02
C ALA A 250 1.15 -22.12 23.08
N ASP A 251 1.01 -22.82 24.20
CA ASP A 251 1.70 -24.07 24.49
C ASP A 251 1.14 -25.23 23.69
N ASN A 252 -0.18 -25.23 23.44
CA ASN A 252 -0.81 -26.24 22.60
C ASN A 252 -0.85 -25.86 21.11
N ALA A 253 -0.35 -24.69 20.75
CA ALA A 253 -0.33 -24.16 19.38
C ALA A 253 -1.71 -24.17 18.70
N VAL A 254 -2.75 -23.74 19.44
CA VAL A 254 -4.13 -23.66 18.95
C VAL A 254 -4.59 -22.20 18.96
N ALA A 255 -5.18 -21.72 17.87
CA ALA A 255 -5.81 -20.40 17.80
C ALA A 255 -7.24 -20.51 17.25
N TRP A 256 -8.13 -19.63 17.68
CA TRP A 256 -9.54 -19.66 17.27
C TRP A 256 -10.18 -18.29 17.35
N ARG A 257 -11.34 -18.18 16.71
CA ARG A 257 -12.21 -17.01 16.70
C ARG A 257 -13.53 -17.36 17.39
N VAL A 258 -14.08 -16.37 18.10
CA VAL A 258 -15.40 -16.45 18.71
C VAL A 258 -16.26 -15.26 18.29
N ASP A 259 -17.58 -15.49 18.24
CA ASP A 259 -18.57 -14.41 18.24
C ASP A 259 -18.62 -13.77 19.63
N ILE A 260 -18.47 -12.45 19.72
CA ILE A 260 -18.38 -11.76 21.02
C ILE A 260 -19.71 -11.79 21.78
N ALA A 261 -20.85 -11.80 21.08
CA ALA A 261 -22.16 -11.75 21.72
C ALA A 261 -22.48 -13.04 22.49
N THR A 262 -22.01 -14.19 21.98
CA THR A 262 -22.31 -15.52 22.50
C THR A 262 -21.11 -16.22 23.15
N GLY A 263 -19.89 -15.85 22.79
CA GLY A 263 -18.65 -16.55 23.16
C GLY A 263 -18.44 -17.86 22.41
N GLN A 264 -19.31 -18.21 21.45
CA GLN A 264 -19.25 -19.46 20.71
C GLN A 264 -18.09 -19.45 19.71
N VAL A 265 -17.35 -20.56 19.65
CA VAL A 265 -16.25 -20.74 18.71
C VAL A 265 -16.80 -21.03 17.31
N ASP A 266 -16.51 -20.17 16.35
CA ASP A 266 -17.00 -20.32 14.98
C ASP A 266 -15.91 -20.84 14.02
N ALA A 267 -14.64 -20.55 14.32
CA ALA A 267 -13.49 -20.98 13.53
C ALA A 267 -12.27 -21.31 14.41
N GLN A 268 -11.56 -22.38 14.05
CA GLN A 268 -10.26 -22.75 14.63
C GLN A 268 -9.19 -22.72 13.54
N PHE A 269 -8.04 -22.10 13.80
CA PHE A 269 -6.94 -21.95 12.86
C PHE A 269 -5.84 -22.96 13.19
N GLU A 270 -5.49 -23.80 12.21
CA GLU A 270 -4.48 -24.85 12.38
C GLU A 270 -3.26 -24.56 11.51
N PRO A 271 -2.15 -24.04 12.09
CA PRO A 271 -0.89 -23.89 11.36
C PRO A 271 -0.43 -25.21 10.72
N TRP A 272 0.31 -25.16 9.60
CA TRP A 272 0.87 -26.38 9.01
C TRP A 272 1.76 -27.13 10.00
N PHE A 273 1.85 -28.45 9.85
CA PHE A 273 2.67 -29.31 10.71
C PHE A 273 2.31 -29.22 12.22
N ASN A 274 1.02 -29.16 12.56
CA ASN A 274 0.54 -29.00 13.95
C ASN A 274 0.86 -30.15 14.92
N ARG A 275 1.29 -31.30 14.36
CA ARG A 275 1.74 -32.48 15.12
C ARG A 275 3.16 -32.34 15.67
N ASN A 276 3.87 -31.29 15.28
CA ASN A 276 5.29 -31.12 15.60
C ASN A 276 5.45 -30.24 16.83
N ALA A 277 6.52 -30.49 17.60
CA ALA A 277 6.86 -29.74 18.79
C ALA A 277 7.09 -28.27 18.46
N GLY A 278 6.54 -27.39 19.29
CA GLY A 278 6.52 -25.96 19.03
C GLY A 278 5.38 -25.27 19.74
N ASN A 279 5.41 -23.95 19.72
CA ASN A 279 4.40 -23.09 20.33
C ASN A 279 4.06 -21.92 19.41
N ILE A 280 2.93 -21.26 19.67
CA ILE A 280 2.67 -19.96 19.07
C ILE A 280 3.57 -18.95 19.80
N SER A 281 4.57 -18.43 19.08
CA SER A 281 5.53 -17.48 19.64
C SER A 281 4.93 -16.08 19.72
N ARG A 282 4.08 -15.72 18.76
CA ARG A 282 3.39 -14.44 18.69
C ARG A 282 2.01 -14.58 18.05
N PHE A 283 1.04 -13.85 18.58
CA PHE A 283 -0.28 -13.70 17.99
C PHE A 283 -0.75 -12.27 18.25
N TRP A 284 -0.95 -11.47 17.19
CA TRP A 284 -1.20 -10.04 17.34
C TRP A 284 -2.05 -9.47 16.20
N GLN A 285 -2.52 -8.23 16.37
CA GLN A 285 -3.32 -7.51 15.40
C GLN A 285 -2.53 -6.31 14.84
N GLU A 286 -2.59 -6.11 13.52
CA GLU A 286 -2.18 -4.87 12.86
C GLU A 286 -3.30 -4.42 11.91
N GLY A 287 -3.91 -3.27 12.21
CA GLY A 287 -5.11 -2.82 11.51
C GLY A 287 -6.25 -3.83 11.66
N ASP A 288 -6.82 -4.26 10.53
CA ASP A 288 -7.88 -5.27 10.46
C ASP A 288 -7.35 -6.68 10.14
N VAL A 289 -6.05 -6.92 10.31
CA VAL A 289 -5.40 -8.22 10.05
C VAL A 289 -4.87 -8.81 11.35
N VAL A 290 -5.06 -10.12 11.53
CA VAL A 290 -4.49 -10.87 12.66
C VAL A 290 -3.32 -11.70 12.16
N TYR A 291 -2.19 -11.66 12.86
CA TYR A 291 -1.00 -12.44 12.56
C TYR A 291 -0.77 -13.52 13.61
N LEU A 292 -0.33 -14.68 13.14
CA LEU A 292 0.08 -15.83 13.97
C LEU A 292 1.48 -16.24 13.54
N ALA A 293 2.45 -16.16 14.44
CA ALA A 293 3.78 -16.75 14.26
C ALA A 293 3.91 -17.99 15.13
N ARG A 294 4.29 -19.11 14.50
CA ARG A 294 4.50 -20.39 15.18
C ARG A 294 5.94 -20.82 15.06
N ARG A 295 6.55 -21.10 16.20
CA ARG A 295 7.89 -21.66 16.29
C ARG A 295 7.82 -23.19 16.32
N TYR A 296 8.76 -23.82 15.65
CA TYR A 296 8.94 -25.27 15.55
C TYR A 296 10.31 -25.64 16.09
N GLN A 297 10.36 -26.73 16.87
CA GLN A 297 11.61 -27.33 17.30
C GLN A 297 12.03 -28.43 16.33
N LEU A 298 13.01 -28.11 15.49
CA LEU A 298 13.67 -29.06 14.60
C LEU A 298 14.86 -29.69 15.34
N LYS A 299 15.31 -30.87 14.92
CA LYS A 299 16.35 -31.65 15.62
C LYS A 299 17.64 -30.86 15.90
N GLU A 300 18.00 -29.95 15.01
CA GLU A 300 19.27 -29.20 15.07
C GLU A 300 19.09 -27.69 15.33
N ARG A 301 17.87 -27.16 15.27
CA ARG A 301 17.59 -25.71 15.39
C ARG A 301 16.11 -25.40 15.61
N GLU A 302 15.80 -24.18 16.02
CA GLU A 302 14.43 -23.65 16.00
C GLU A 302 14.14 -22.93 14.67
N SER A 303 12.89 -23.00 14.20
CA SER A 303 12.44 -22.26 13.02
C SER A 303 11.02 -21.73 13.19
N GLU A 304 10.59 -20.73 12.42
CA GLU A 304 9.30 -20.05 12.55
C GLU A 304 8.56 -20.00 11.20
N LEU A 305 7.24 -20.21 11.25
CA LEU A 305 6.31 -19.95 10.15
C LEU A 305 5.31 -18.88 10.60
N SER A 306 5.11 -17.85 9.78
CA SER A 306 4.19 -16.75 10.08
C SER A 306 3.03 -16.70 9.10
N TYR A 307 1.85 -16.47 9.64
CA TYR A 307 0.58 -16.49 8.93
C TYR A 307 -0.20 -15.21 9.17
N GLN A 308 -0.97 -14.78 8.18
CA GLN A 308 -2.00 -13.77 8.33
C GLN A 308 -3.39 -14.44 8.30
N ILE A 309 -4.33 -13.90 9.08
CA ILE A 309 -5.70 -14.38 9.21
C ILE A 309 -6.63 -13.25 8.77
N LEU A 310 -7.44 -13.53 7.76
CA LEU A 310 -8.36 -12.60 7.11
C LEU A 310 -9.75 -13.20 7.06
N GLY A 311 -10.53 -12.98 8.13
CA GLY A 311 -11.83 -13.59 8.30
C GLY A 311 -11.71 -15.12 8.32
N ASP A 312 -12.19 -15.76 7.26
CA ASP A 312 -12.24 -17.22 7.11
C ASP A 312 -11.04 -17.81 6.35
N ARG A 313 -9.98 -17.01 6.16
CA ARG A 313 -8.76 -17.43 5.48
C ARG A 313 -7.56 -17.31 6.41
N MET A 314 -6.64 -18.25 6.27
CA MET A 314 -5.32 -18.23 6.90
C MET A 314 -4.29 -18.41 5.79
N GLU A 315 -3.36 -17.47 5.67
CA GLU A 315 -2.38 -17.44 4.58
C GLU A 315 -0.97 -17.40 5.16
N LEU A 316 -0.10 -18.29 4.71
CA LEU A 316 1.33 -18.26 5.05
C LEU A 316 1.98 -17.07 4.34
N VAL A 317 2.57 -16.16 5.10
CA VAL A 317 3.23 -14.94 4.59
C VAL A 317 4.74 -14.99 4.75
N SER A 318 5.26 -15.78 5.70
CA SER A 318 6.70 -15.82 5.95
C SER A 318 7.21 -17.15 6.48
N VAL A 319 8.43 -17.50 6.06
CA VAL A 319 9.14 -18.75 6.40
C VAL A 319 10.58 -18.44 6.81
N VAL A 320 11.01 -18.97 7.96
CA VAL A 320 12.43 -19.02 8.32
C VAL A 320 13.09 -20.24 7.69
N GLY A 321 13.74 -20.05 6.53
CA GLY A 321 14.27 -21.15 5.71
C GLY A 321 15.34 -22.00 6.39
N ASP A 322 15.41 -23.28 6.00
CA ASP A 322 16.54 -24.17 6.31
C ASP A 322 17.68 -24.10 5.32
N ASP A 323 18.79 -24.72 5.68
CA ASP A 323 19.98 -24.73 4.83
C ASP A 323 19.64 -25.24 3.42
N ALA A 324 18.81 -26.29 3.32
CA ALA A 324 18.37 -26.86 2.07
C ALA A 324 17.53 -25.88 1.24
N LEU A 325 16.48 -25.30 1.82
CA LEU A 325 15.60 -24.34 1.17
C LEU A 325 16.36 -23.08 0.76
N LEU A 326 17.17 -22.51 1.64
CA LEU A 326 17.93 -21.29 1.36
C LEU A 326 18.95 -21.50 0.24
N ARG A 327 19.71 -22.61 0.28
CA ARG A 327 20.69 -22.94 -0.78
C ARG A 327 20.03 -23.32 -2.09
N PHE A 328 18.90 -24.01 -2.05
CA PHE A 328 18.12 -24.33 -3.24
C PHE A 328 17.58 -23.05 -3.90
N SER A 329 16.92 -22.18 -3.12
CA SER A 329 16.45 -20.88 -3.59
C SER A 329 17.60 -20.03 -4.16
N ALA A 330 18.79 -20.07 -3.57
CA ALA A 330 19.96 -19.36 -4.12
C ALA A 330 20.40 -19.84 -5.53
N ARG A 331 19.96 -21.03 -5.98
CA ARG A 331 20.42 -21.71 -7.21
C ARG A 331 19.33 -22.01 -8.24
N THR A 332 18.07 -21.62 -8.00
CA THR A 332 16.93 -21.78 -8.94
C THR A 332 16.27 -20.43 -9.25
N ASP A 333 15.66 -20.24 -10.41
CA ASP A 333 14.89 -19.03 -10.76
C ASP A 333 13.39 -19.14 -10.47
N ARG A 334 12.87 -20.36 -10.32
CA ARG A 334 11.46 -20.64 -10.04
C ARG A 334 11.28 -21.76 -9.02
N HIS A 335 10.09 -21.81 -8.46
CA HIS A 335 9.57 -22.88 -7.63
C HIS A 335 8.35 -23.51 -8.32
N ASP A 336 8.50 -24.72 -8.85
CA ASP A 336 7.44 -25.42 -9.59
C ASP A 336 6.53 -26.27 -8.68
N ASP A 337 7.01 -26.66 -7.49
CA ASP A 337 6.23 -27.45 -6.53
C ASP A 337 5.42 -26.57 -5.56
N GLU A 338 4.34 -27.14 -5.02
CA GLU A 338 3.59 -26.49 -3.93
C GLU A 338 4.53 -26.19 -2.75
N LEU A 339 4.50 -24.95 -2.26
CA LEU A 339 5.39 -24.47 -1.19
C LEU A 339 5.35 -25.36 0.06
N LYS A 340 4.21 -25.99 0.34
CA LYS A 340 4.05 -26.96 1.44
C LYS A 340 4.91 -28.22 1.26
N VAL A 341 5.09 -28.70 0.02
CA VAL A 341 5.96 -29.85 -0.30
C VAL A 341 7.41 -29.49 -0.03
N MET A 342 7.83 -28.27 -0.35
CA MET A 342 9.18 -27.79 -0.06
C MET A 342 9.47 -27.65 1.43
N LEU A 343 8.43 -27.41 2.24
CA LEU A 343 8.53 -27.40 3.69
C LEU A 343 8.43 -28.81 4.31
N GLN A 344 8.55 -29.90 3.54
CA GLN A 344 8.57 -31.26 4.08
C GLN A 344 9.65 -31.50 5.13
N ASP A 345 10.74 -30.72 5.12
CA ASP A 345 11.75 -30.78 6.17
C ASP A 345 11.20 -30.32 7.53
N TYR A 346 10.25 -29.40 7.58
CA TYR A 346 9.52 -29.07 8.81
C TYR A 346 8.70 -30.25 9.32
N GLU A 347 8.24 -31.13 8.44
CA GLU A 347 7.53 -32.35 8.82
C GLU A 347 8.52 -33.42 9.30
N SER A 348 9.55 -33.70 8.49
CA SER A 348 10.45 -34.85 8.62
C SER A 348 11.56 -34.67 9.66
N ASN A 349 12.04 -33.45 9.87
CA ASN A 349 13.15 -33.13 10.78
C ASN A 349 12.70 -32.47 12.09
N SER A 350 11.42 -32.51 12.40
CA SER A 350 10.88 -32.00 13.65
C SER A 350 10.92 -33.04 14.79
N THR A 351 10.96 -32.53 16.02
CA THR A 351 10.63 -33.34 17.20
C THR A 351 9.11 -33.46 17.30
N GLN A 352 8.58 -34.64 17.61
CA GLN A 352 7.13 -34.78 17.84
C GLN A 352 6.73 -34.07 19.14
N ARG A 353 5.57 -33.39 19.11
CA ARG A 353 5.07 -32.71 20.31
C ARG A 353 4.62 -33.72 21.36
N VAL A 354 4.84 -33.38 22.62
CA VAL A 354 4.33 -34.12 23.78
C VAL A 354 3.01 -33.52 24.29
N THR A 355 2.75 -32.24 23.96
CA THR A 355 1.53 -31.54 24.35
C THR A 355 0.31 -32.07 23.59
N PRO A 356 -0.86 -32.22 24.24
CA PRO A 356 -2.07 -32.75 23.61
C PRO A 356 -2.60 -31.81 22.53
N MET A 357 -3.02 -32.38 21.39
CA MET A 357 -3.80 -31.65 20.40
C MET A 357 -5.28 -31.73 20.76
N TYR A 358 -6.01 -30.62 20.63
CA TYR A 358 -7.46 -30.58 20.86
C TYR A 358 -8.18 -29.73 19.81
N THR A 359 -9.48 -30.00 19.65
CA THR A 359 -10.37 -29.28 18.74
C THR A 359 -11.54 -28.71 19.50
N LEU A 360 -11.98 -27.51 19.11
CA LEU A 360 -13.08 -26.79 19.75
C LEU A 360 -14.44 -27.01 19.06
N SER A 361 -14.59 -28.12 18.31
CA SER A 361 -15.81 -28.47 17.56
C SER A 361 -16.30 -27.38 16.58
N ALA A 362 -15.38 -26.52 16.13
CA ALA A 362 -15.62 -25.46 15.17
C ALA A 362 -15.08 -25.82 13.78
N ARG A 363 -15.36 -24.99 12.78
CA ARG A 363 -14.78 -25.16 11.44
C ARG A 363 -13.26 -24.98 11.52
N LEU A 364 -12.52 -25.97 11.05
CA LEU A 364 -11.06 -25.94 11.01
C LEU A 364 -10.58 -25.24 9.72
N ILE A 365 -9.88 -24.13 9.88
CA ILE A 365 -9.29 -23.36 8.79
C ILE A 365 -7.81 -23.77 8.66
N LYS A 366 -7.49 -24.32 7.49
CA LYS A 366 -6.12 -24.71 7.13
C LYS A 366 -5.46 -23.61 6.31
N PRO A 367 -4.14 -23.40 6.48
CA PRO A 367 -3.47 -22.35 5.74
C PRO A 367 -3.33 -22.69 4.27
N THR A 368 -3.42 -21.65 3.45
CA THR A 368 -2.96 -21.58 2.06
C THR A 368 -1.71 -20.71 2.00
N SER A 369 -1.03 -20.66 0.86
CA SER A 369 0.05 -19.69 0.67
C SER A 369 -0.54 -18.32 0.32
N ALA A 370 0.03 -17.23 0.86
CA ALA A 370 -0.29 -15.88 0.40
C ALA A 370 0.15 -15.69 -1.07
N ALA A 371 -0.32 -14.62 -1.73
CA ALA A 371 0.12 -14.28 -3.09
C ALA A 371 1.64 -14.08 -3.20
N LEU A 372 2.26 -13.63 -2.10
CA LEU A 372 3.69 -13.43 -1.95
C LEU A 372 4.14 -13.98 -0.59
N VAL A 373 5.14 -14.87 -0.58
CA VAL A 373 5.69 -15.46 0.65
C VAL A 373 7.15 -15.05 0.80
N THR A 374 7.52 -14.47 1.93
CA THR A 374 8.93 -14.15 2.23
C THR A 374 9.65 -15.35 2.82
N VAL A 375 10.79 -15.72 2.25
CA VAL A 375 11.69 -16.75 2.78
C VAL A 375 12.97 -16.08 3.23
N PHE A 376 13.35 -16.24 4.50
CA PHE A 376 14.56 -15.61 5.03
C PHE A 376 15.25 -16.49 6.06
N GLY A 377 16.52 -16.24 6.35
CA GLY A 377 17.25 -16.97 7.37
C GLY A 377 18.75 -16.95 7.12
N VAL A 378 19.46 -17.79 7.85
CA VAL A 378 20.91 -17.97 7.72
C VAL A 378 21.19 -19.42 7.37
N ASP A 379 22.03 -19.65 6.37
CA ASP A 379 22.44 -21.00 5.97
C ASP A 379 23.55 -21.57 6.88
N ALA A 380 23.94 -22.83 6.69
CA ALA A 380 24.97 -23.48 7.48
C ALA A 380 26.39 -22.89 7.27
N ALA A 381 26.57 -22.03 6.26
CA ALA A 381 27.80 -21.26 6.05
C ALA A 381 27.73 -19.86 6.69
N ASN A 382 26.72 -19.61 7.54
CA ASN A 382 26.46 -18.35 8.21
C ASN A 382 26.16 -17.17 7.25
N VAL A 383 25.56 -17.46 6.09
CA VAL A 383 25.19 -16.45 5.10
C VAL A 383 23.72 -16.07 5.27
N PRO A 384 23.39 -14.77 5.46
CA PRO A 384 22.02 -14.31 5.52
C PRO A 384 21.39 -14.25 4.13
N HIS A 385 20.15 -14.74 4.03
CA HIS A 385 19.37 -14.80 2.79
C HIS A 385 17.97 -14.22 3.02
N ARG A 386 17.41 -13.60 1.97
CA ARG A 386 16.02 -13.13 1.93
C ARG A 386 15.49 -13.12 0.50
N TYR A 387 14.40 -13.82 0.27
CA TYR A 387 13.75 -14.00 -1.03
C TYR A 387 12.24 -13.83 -0.91
N TRP A 388 11.57 -13.64 -2.06
CA TRP A 388 10.11 -13.63 -2.14
C TRP A 388 9.63 -14.60 -3.21
N ILE A 389 8.65 -15.42 -2.86
CA ILE A 389 8.03 -16.39 -3.77
C ILE A 389 6.65 -15.86 -4.14
N ARG A 390 6.44 -15.57 -5.42
CA ARG A 390 5.12 -15.24 -5.96
C ARG A 390 4.39 -16.54 -6.29
N THR A 391 3.27 -16.81 -5.63
CA THR A 391 2.63 -18.13 -5.69
C THR A 391 1.79 -18.35 -6.94
N SER A 392 1.37 -17.29 -7.62
CA SER A 392 0.58 -17.38 -8.85
C SER A 392 1.32 -18.03 -10.02
N ASP A 393 2.65 -17.89 -10.06
CA ASP A 393 3.50 -18.35 -11.17
C ASP A 393 4.81 -19.02 -10.69
N GLY A 394 5.00 -19.18 -9.39
CA GLY A 394 6.20 -19.78 -8.81
C GLY A 394 7.46 -18.93 -8.93
N THR A 395 7.35 -17.65 -9.34
CA THR A 395 8.52 -16.79 -9.57
C THR A 395 9.26 -16.53 -8.25
N LEU A 396 10.57 -16.79 -8.25
CA LEU A 396 11.44 -16.58 -7.10
C LEU A 396 12.23 -15.27 -7.26
N ILE A 397 11.82 -14.25 -6.52
CA ILE A 397 12.41 -12.91 -6.53
C ILE A 397 13.58 -12.88 -5.54
N LYS A 398 14.78 -12.67 -6.07
CA LYS A 398 16.05 -12.76 -5.32
C LYS A 398 16.88 -11.50 -5.51
N PRO A 399 17.01 -10.66 -4.48
CA PRO A 399 17.89 -9.50 -4.55
C PRO A 399 19.36 -9.93 -4.44
N ASN A 400 20.17 -9.53 -5.43
CA ASN A 400 21.61 -9.51 -5.30
C ASN A 400 22.06 -8.05 -5.19
N LEU A 401 22.17 -7.56 -3.96
CA LEU A 401 22.30 -6.13 -3.64
C LEU A 401 23.69 -5.61 -4.03
N ALA A 402 23.72 -4.48 -4.74
CA ALA A 402 24.95 -3.78 -5.06
C ALA A 402 25.62 -3.16 -3.81
N LEU A 403 26.96 -3.22 -3.80
CA LEU A 403 27.78 -2.67 -2.73
C LEU A 403 27.70 -1.13 -2.72
N PRO A 404 27.79 -0.47 -1.55
CA PRO A 404 28.06 0.95 -1.47
C PRO A 404 29.39 1.30 -2.16
N ALA A 405 29.47 2.44 -2.85
CA ALA A 405 30.63 2.83 -3.64
C ALA A 405 31.94 2.99 -2.82
N ASP A 406 31.80 3.18 -1.51
CA ASP A 406 32.83 3.51 -0.54
C ASP A 406 33.21 2.35 0.40
N LYS A 407 32.64 1.15 0.20
CA LYS A 407 32.85 -0.01 1.08
C LYS A 407 33.58 -1.16 0.37
N PRO A 408 34.59 -1.78 1.02
CA PRO A 408 35.22 -2.98 0.48
C PRO A 408 34.26 -4.17 0.51
N ARG A 409 34.56 -5.19 -0.28
CA ARG A 409 33.81 -6.47 -0.26
C ARG A 409 33.85 -7.07 1.15
N TYR A 410 32.71 -7.62 1.56
CA TYR A 410 32.53 -8.20 2.89
C TYR A 410 32.88 -9.70 2.97
N PHE A 411 33.11 -10.38 1.83
CA PHE A 411 33.30 -11.83 1.77
C PHE A 411 34.55 -12.22 0.97
N LYS A 412 35.00 -13.48 1.14
CA LYS A 412 36.20 -14.03 0.48
C LYS A 412 35.88 -14.47 -0.96
N GLU A 413 36.85 -14.46 -1.87
CA GLU A 413 36.65 -14.71 -3.31
C GLU A 413 36.02 -16.06 -3.68
N HIS A 414 36.13 -17.09 -2.84
CA HIS A 414 35.55 -18.42 -3.07
C HIS A 414 34.07 -18.53 -2.67
N GLU A 415 33.51 -17.51 -2.02
CA GLU A 415 32.15 -17.52 -1.49
C GLU A 415 31.18 -16.79 -2.43
N GLN A 416 30.89 -17.38 -3.59
CA GLN A 416 30.24 -16.66 -4.70
C GLN A 416 28.71 -16.77 -4.75
N THR A 417 28.10 -17.85 -4.22
CA THR A 417 26.64 -18.05 -4.26
C THR A 417 25.92 -17.31 -3.13
N ARG A 418 26.00 -15.97 -3.15
CA ARG A 418 25.37 -15.07 -2.18
C ARG A 418 25.14 -13.68 -2.80
N SER A 419 24.47 -12.79 -2.09
CA SER A 419 24.36 -11.38 -2.46
C SER A 419 25.73 -10.67 -2.34
N ALA A 420 25.99 -9.71 -3.23
CA ALA A 420 27.23 -8.92 -3.25
C ALA A 420 27.35 -7.95 -2.05
N TRP A 421 26.22 -7.61 -1.43
CA TRP A 421 26.15 -6.85 -0.19
C TRP A 421 25.28 -7.58 0.85
N GLU A 422 25.57 -7.33 2.13
CA GLU A 422 24.82 -7.93 3.24
C GLU A 422 23.34 -7.57 3.14
N ILE A 423 22.48 -8.58 3.27
CA ILE A 423 21.03 -8.44 3.23
C ILE A 423 20.56 -7.81 4.55
N PRO A 424 19.99 -6.59 4.54
CA PRO A 424 19.45 -5.96 5.75
C PRO A 424 18.31 -6.79 6.35
N VAL A 425 18.22 -6.84 7.68
CA VAL A 425 17.14 -7.55 8.39
C VAL A 425 15.78 -6.89 8.12
N ASP A 426 15.77 -5.58 7.86
CA ASP A 426 14.59 -4.78 7.55
C ASP A 426 14.28 -4.68 6.05
N LEU A 427 15.00 -5.39 5.19
CA LEU A 427 14.80 -5.33 3.74
C LEU A 427 13.40 -5.84 3.36
N VAL A 428 12.64 -5.01 2.66
CA VAL A 428 11.31 -5.34 2.13
C VAL A 428 11.29 -5.26 0.60
N LEU A 429 10.48 -6.10 -0.04
CA LEU A 429 10.06 -5.89 -1.43
C LEU A 429 9.01 -4.79 -1.41
N ALA A 430 9.40 -3.56 -1.79
CA ALA A 430 8.50 -2.41 -1.82
C ALA A 430 7.39 -2.59 -2.86
N GLY A 431 7.70 -3.29 -3.96
CA GLY A 431 6.74 -3.72 -4.97
C GLY A 431 7.41 -3.88 -6.33
N SER A 432 6.60 -3.97 -7.38
CA SER A 432 7.07 -4.12 -8.75
C SER A 432 6.25 -3.27 -9.72
N ILE A 433 6.87 -2.95 -10.87
CA ILE A 433 6.27 -2.20 -11.96
C ILE A 433 6.39 -3.03 -13.24
N PRO A 434 5.26 -3.45 -13.86
CA PRO A 434 5.28 -4.15 -15.14
C PRO A 434 5.70 -3.21 -16.28
N GLN A 435 6.41 -3.76 -17.27
CA GLN A 435 6.88 -3.08 -18.48
C GLN A 435 6.42 -3.85 -19.73
N PRO A 436 6.37 -3.18 -20.90
CA PRO A 436 6.05 -3.85 -22.17
C PRO A 436 6.95 -5.07 -22.44
N GLY A 437 6.35 -6.14 -22.98
CA GLY A 437 7.08 -7.36 -23.36
C GLY A 437 7.39 -8.32 -22.19
N ASP A 438 6.45 -8.47 -21.23
CA ASP A 438 6.54 -9.35 -20.06
C ASP A 438 7.75 -9.08 -19.15
N LYS A 439 8.30 -7.86 -19.20
CA LYS A 439 9.35 -7.42 -18.28
C LYS A 439 8.73 -6.82 -17.03
N GLU A 440 9.37 -7.04 -15.88
CA GLU A 440 8.92 -6.53 -14.59
C GLU A 440 10.12 -5.99 -13.83
N VAL A 441 9.98 -4.80 -13.22
CA VAL A 441 11.03 -4.17 -12.42
C VAL A 441 10.64 -4.25 -10.95
N PHE A 442 11.53 -4.75 -10.10
CA PHE A 442 11.32 -4.92 -8.68
C PHE A 442 12.11 -3.88 -7.88
N PHE A 443 11.50 -3.39 -6.81
CA PHE A 443 12.11 -2.43 -5.91
C PHE A 443 12.20 -2.97 -4.49
N PHE A 444 13.39 -2.87 -3.90
CA PHE A 444 13.65 -3.28 -2.52
C PHE A 444 14.07 -2.08 -1.69
N TYR A 445 13.57 -1.98 -0.46
CA TYR A 445 13.86 -0.85 0.41
C TYR A 445 14.34 -1.35 1.79
N SER A 446 15.38 -0.69 2.32
CA SER A 446 15.82 -0.83 3.71
C SER A 446 15.75 0.55 4.36
N ARG A 447 14.99 0.65 5.44
CA ARG A 447 14.80 1.87 6.22
C ARG A 447 16.06 2.18 7.04
N GLU A 448 16.68 1.15 7.63
CA GLU A 448 17.91 1.28 8.41
C GLU A 448 19.07 1.78 7.55
N GLN A 449 19.21 1.24 6.33
CA GLN A 449 20.25 1.69 5.39
C GLN A 449 19.85 2.92 4.58
N LYS A 450 18.60 3.39 4.70
CA LYS A 450 18.00 4.45 3.88
C LYS A 450 18.26 4.25 2.38
N ALA A 451 18.15 3.01 1.92
CA ALA A 451 18.59 2.61 0.60
C ALA A 451 17.46 1.95 -0.19
N LEU A 452 17.25 2.45 -1.41
CA LEU A 452 16.37 1.88 -2.41
C LEU A 452 17.20 1.14 -3.46
N PHE A 453 16.77 -0.06 -3.82
CA PHE A 453 17.39 -0.89 -4.84
C PHE A 453 16.40 -1.19 -5.95
N ARG A 454 16.87 -1.14 -7.20
CA ARG A 454 16.13 -1.46 -8.42
C ARG A 454 16.71 -2.71 -9.05
N GLN A 455 15.85 -3.64 -9.45
CA GLN A 455 16.24 -4.85 -10.16
C GLN A 455 15.31 -5.10 -11.35
N GLU A 456 15.89 -5.41 -12.51
CA GLU A 456 15.13 -5.88 -13.67
C GLU A 456 14.95 -7.39 -13.60
N GLY A 457 13.70 -7.85 -13.68
CA GLY A 457 13.32 -9.24 -13.51
C GLY A 457 13.50 -9.77 -12.08
N PRO A 458 13.15 -11.04 -11.85
CA PRO A 458 13.19 -11.65 -10.52
C PRO A 458 14.61 -11.83 -9.97
N GLY A 459 15.66 -11.60 -10.78
CA GLY A 459 17.05 -11.72 -10.39
C GLY A 459 17.75 -12.85 -11.13
N GLN A 460 18.90 -13.29 -10.62
CA GLN A 460 19.72 -14.32 -11.27
C GLN A 460 19.22 -15.73 -10.92
N ALA A 461 19.25 -16.67 -11.86
CA ALA A 461 18.94 -18.08 -11.60
C ALA A 461 19.86 -18.67 -10.52
N VAL A 462 21.16 -18.40 -10.61
CA VAL A 462 22.14 -18.69 -9.55
C VAL A 462 22.73 -17.38 -9.06
N LEU A 463 22.66 -17.12 -7.75
CA LEU A 463 23.26 -15.92 -7.17
C LEU A 463 24.77 -15.89 -7.46
N ASN A 464 25.25 -14.75 -7.94
CA ASN A 464 26.65 -14.50 -8.16
C ASN A 464 27.05 -13.16 -7.54
N ALA A 465 27.73 -13.20 -6.40
CA ALA A 465 28.14 -12.03 -5.65
C ALA A 465 29.09 -11.08 -6.42
N ASN A 466 29.65 -11.51 -7.56
CA ASN A 466 30.45 -10.65 -8.44
C ASN A 466 29.63 -9.87 -9.48
N GLN A 467 28.33 -10.17 -9.60
CA GLN A 467 27.43 -9.59 -10.61
C GLN A 467 26.10 -9.17 -9.94
N PRO A 468 26.08 -8.06 -9.18
CA PRO A 468 24.86 -7.60 -8.52
C PRO A 468 23.75 -7.27 -9.53
N SER A 469 22.53 -7.73 -9.26
CA SER A 469 21.34 -7.47 -10.08
C SER A 469 20.44 -6.38 -9.50
N ALA A 470 20.47 -6.17 -8.19
CA ALA A 470 19.72 -5.12 -7.50
C ALA A 470 20.63 -3.91 -7.24
N LEU A 471 20.54 -2.93 -8.13
CA LEU A 471 21.39 -1.74 -8.12
C LEU A 471 20.81 -0.65 -7.23
N ARG A 472 21.67 0.07 -6.50
CA ARG A 472 21.24 1.21 -5.68
C ARG A 472 20.70 2.33 -6.56
N VAL A 473 19.55 2.88 -6.17
CA VAL A 473 18.94 4.04 -6.79
C VAL A 473 19.42 5.29 -6.05
N THR A 474 19.85 6.31 -6.79
CA THR A 474 20.20 7.60 -6.21
C THR A 474 18.92 8.35 -5.86
N THR A 475 18.60 8.40 -4.57
CA THR A 475 17.44 9.16 -4.04
C THR A 475 17.89 10.08 -2.90
N PRO A 476 17.11 11.11 -2.56
CA PRO A 476 17.20 11.73 -1.23
C PRO A 476 16.96 10.70 -0.13
N ALA A 477 17.23 11.08 1.12
CA ALA A 477 16.94 10.23 2.26
C ALA A 477 15.43 9.93 2.33
N LEU A 478 15.08 8.65 2.18
CA LEU A 478 13.69 8.19 2.21
C LEU A 478 13.31 7.78 3.63
N ALA A 479 12.14 8.22 4.07
CA ALA A 479 11.49 7.77 5.30
C ALA A 479 10.71 6.46 5.09
N ASN A 480 10.08 6.28 3.92
CA ASN A 480 9.32 5.07 3.59
C ASN A 480 9.11 4.90 2.08
N VAL A 481 8.82 3.67 1.65
CA VAL A 481 8.35 3.35 0.29
C VAL A 481 7.22 2.33 0.39
N ILE A 482 6.07 2.65 -0.20
CA ILE A 482 4.85 1.84 -0.12
C ILE A 482 4.27 1.59 -1.51
N ASN A 483 3.57 0.48 -1.68
CA ASN A 483 2.78 0.21 -2.88
C ASN A 483 1.30 0.51 -2.61
N VAL A 484 0.72 1.43 -3.38
CA VAL A 484 -0.69 1.80 -3.31
C VAL A 484 -1.32 1.55 -4.67
N ASN A 485 -2.20 0.55 -4.76
CA ASN A 485 -2.92 0.19 -5.99
C ASN A 485 -2.01 -0.04 -7.21
N GLY A 486 -0.82 -0.61 -7.02
CA GLY A 486 0.16 -0.84 -8.09
C GLY A 486 1.10 0.33 -8.35
N HIS A 487 0.94 1.45 -7.66
CA HIS A 487 1.85 2.60 -7.72
C HIS A 487 2.81 2.61 -6.54
N LEU A 488 4.10 2.67 -6.83
CA LEU A 488 5.11 2.84 -5.79
C LEU A 488 5.21 4.31 -5.39
N ILE A 489 4.96 4.58 -4.11
CA ILE A 489 5.01 5.90 -3.51
C ILE A 489 6.19 5.93 -2.53
N ALA A 490 7.14 6.82 -2.77
CA ALA A 490 8.27 7.09 -1.89
C ALA A 490 8.00 8.38 -1.10
N MET A 491 8.34 8.34 0.19
CA MET A 491 8.27 9.47 1.10
C MET A 491 9.67 9.80 1.57
N THR A 492 10.08 11.06 1.44
CA THR A 492 11.39 11.54 1.88
C THR A 492 11.35 11.95 3.37
N GLU A 493 12.52 11.99 4.03
CA GLU A 493 12.61 12.41 5.45
C GLU A 493 12.25 13.88 5.68
N ASP A 494 12.38 14.72 4.67
CA ASP A 494 11.94 16.11 4.69
C ASP A 494 10.43 16.27 4.43
N GLY A 495 9.71 15.19 4.07
CA GLY A 495 8.25 15.18 3.98
C GLY A 495 7.67 15.37 2.56
N CYS A 496 8.49 15.25 1.53
CA CYS A 496 8.04 15.19 0.14
C CYS A 496 7.54 13.79 -0.21
N VAL A 497 6.52 13.71 -1.08
CA VAL A 497 5.89 12.47 -1.52
C VAL A 497 5.99 12.40 -3.05
N ALA A 498 6.55 11.30 -3.54
CA ALA A 498 6.79 11.08 -4.96
C ALA A 498 6.31 9.71 -5.41
N GLN A 499 5.82 9.62 -6.64
CA GLN A 499 5.66 8.36 -7.33
C GLN A 499 7.01 7.93 -7.91
N LEU A 500 7.35 6.66 -7.74
CA LEU A 500 8.55 6.04 -8.29
C LEU A 500 8.21 5.40 -9.65
N ASP A 501 9.00 5.71 -10.68
CA ASP A 501 8.86 5.09 -11.99
C ASP A 501 9.72 3.82 -12.15
N ALA A 502 9.58 3.15 -13.30
CA ALA A 502 10.33 1.93 -13.59
C ALA A 502 11.85 2.13 -13.76
N LEU A 503 12.34 3.36 -13.85
CA LEU A 503 13.78 3.70 -13.87
C LEU A 503 14.30 4.03 -12.46
N GLY A 504 13.42 4.15 -11.47
CA GLY A 504 13.76 4.58 -10.11
C GLY A 504 13.81 6.10 -9.95
N GLN A 505 13.25 6.88 -10.88
CA GLN A 505 13.14 8.33 -10.76
C GLN A 505 11.91 8.69 -9.93
N LEU A 506 12.05 9.77 -9.15
CA LEU A 506 11.00 10.29 -8.29
C LEU A 506 10.23 11.40 -9.02
N SER A 507 8.94 11.18 -9.25
CA SER A 507 7.99 12.19 -9.69
C SER A 507 7.21 12.70 -8.49
N TYR A 508 7.66 13.82 -7.92
CA TYR A 508 7.02 14.44 -6.76
C TYR A 508 5.61 14.94 -7.11
N GLY A 509 4.64 14.51 -6.31
CA GLY A 509 3.22 14.86 -6.49
C GLY A 509 2.57 15.46 -5.25
N ALA A 510 3.26 15.42 -4.10
CA ALA A 510 2.76 16.06 -2.89
C ALA A 510 3.84 16.38 -1.85
N VAL A 511 3.46 17.20 -0.86
CA VAL A 511 4.20 17.42 0.39
C VAL A 511 3.26 17.19 1.58
N ASN A 512 3.80 16.77 2.72
CA ASN A 512 3.02 16.46 3.92
C ASN A 512 3.21 17.49 5.06
N GLU A 513 2.51 17.27 6.18
CA GLU A 513 2.55 18.16 7.35
C GLU A 513 3.98 18.30 7.93
N HIS A 514 4.81 17.27 7.81
CA HIS A 514 6.19 17.33 8.27
C HIS A 514 7.04 18.28 7.42
N TRP A 515 6.80 18.33 6.11
CA TRP A 515 7.44 19.31 5.23
C TRP A 515 6.98 20.72 5.56
N LEU A 516 5.66 20.94 5.72
CA LEU A 516 5.07 22.25 6.05
C LEU A 516 5.67 22.85 7.32
N LYS A 517 5.75 22.08 8.41
CA LYS A 517 6.28 22.55 9.69
C LYS A 517 7.74 22.99 9.65
N ARG A 518 8.50 22.59 8.62
CA ARG A 518 9.90 22.97 8.44
C ARG A 518 10.08 24.20 7.55
N HIS A 519 9.02 24.63 6.86
CA HIS A 519 9.04 25.74 5.90
C HIS A 519 8.07 26.84 6.34
N THR A 520 8.62 27.88 7.01
CA THR A 520 7.83 28.98 7.59
C THR A 520 7.03 29.77 6.55
N HIS A 521 7.48 29.79 5.29
CA HIS A 521 6.77 30.41 4.18
C HIS A 521 6.51 29.36 3.10
N TRP A 522 5.93 28.23 3.50
CA TRP A 522 5.76 27.04 2.67
C TRP A 522 5.28 27.31 1.25
N TRP A 523 4.37 28.27 1.02
CA TRP A 523 3.86 28.60 -0.31
C TRP A 523 4.92 29.15 -1.28
N LYS A 524 6.02 29.71 -0.78
CA LYS A 524 7.16 30.17 -1.60
C LYS A 524 8.10 29.04 -1.97
N ASP A 525 8.22 28.04 -1.09
CA ASP A 525 9.19 26.96 -1.20
C ASP A 525 8.66 25.77 -2.03
N LEU A 526 7.35 25.75 -2.34
CA LEU A 526 6.74 24.68 -3.17
C LEU A 526 7.36 24.55 -4.56
N ALA A 527 7.80 25.67 -5.15
CA ALA A 527 8.43 25.68 -6.46
C ALA A 527 9.76 24.89 -6.48
N ASP A 528 10.45 24.80 -5.35
CA ASP A 528 11.75 24.11 -5.24
C ASP A 528 11.59 22.58 -5.24
N VAL A 529 10.39 22.06 -4.96
CA VAL A 529 10.12 20.62 -4.91
C VAL A 529 9.90 20.04 -6.32
N THR A 530 9.12 20.70 -7.17
CA THR A 530 8.70 20.15 -8.48
C THR A 530 8.93 21.05 -9.67
N GLY A 531 9.45 22.26 -9.45
CA GLY A 531 9.44 23.32 -10.46
C GLY A 531 8.02 23.87 -10.69
N PHE A 532 7.91 24.80 -11.64
CA PHE A 532 6.70 25.59 -11.83
C PHE A 532 5.52 24.84 -12.47
N SER A 533 5.76 23.86 -13.36
CA SER A 533 4.72 23.25 -14.20
C SER A 533 4.04 22.01 -13.61
N ALA A 534 4.62 21.42 -12.57
CA ALA A 534 4.11 20.21 -11.96
C ALA A 534 3.07 20.52 -10.87
N THR A 535 2.07 19.65 -10.75
CA THR A 535 1.05 19.75 -9.70
C THR A 535 1.55 19.12 -8.41
N LEU A 536 1.45 19.87 -7.32
CA LEU A 536 1.71 19.39 -5.95
C LEU A 536 0.44 19.47 -5.12
N ALA A 537 0.04 18.36 -4.52
CA ALA A 537 -0.91 18.39 -3.40
C ALA A 537 -0.16 18.75 -2.10
N VAL A 538 -0.77 19.60 -1.27
CA VAL A 538 -0.17 20.06 -0.01
C VAL A 538 -1.04 19.55 1.13
N PHE A 539 -0.55 18.53 1.84
CA PHE A 539 -1.27 17.90 2.94
C PHE A 539 -0.84 18.48 4.29
N GLY A 540 -1.81 18.68 5.20
CA GLY A 540 -1.55 19.10 6.57
C GLY A 540 -1.86 20.57 6.86
N VAL A 541 -2.28 21.35 5.86
CA VAL A 541 -2.78 22.73 6.08
C VAL A 541 -4.12 22.65 6.81
N LYS A 542 -4.28 23.46 7.85
CA LYS A 542 -5.44 23.40 8.76
C LYS A 542 -6.32 24.65 8.68
N GLY A 543 -7.61 24.46 8.92
CA GLY A 543 -8.57 25.54 9.09
C GLY A 543 -8.36 26.30 10.41
N ALA A 544 -9.13 27.37 10.60
CA ALA A 544 -9.00 28.25 11.77
C ALA A 544 -9.30 27.59 13.12
N ASP A 545 -9.92 26.40 13.12
CA ASP A 545 -10.15 25.59 14.32
C ASP A 545 -8.94 24.73 14.72
N GLY A 546 -7.88 24.72 13.89
CA GLY A 546 -6.70 23.89 14.05
C GLY A 546 -6.94 22.38 13.91
N LYS A 547 -8.13 21.98 13.45
CA LYS A 547 -8.55 20.56 13.35
C LYS A 547 -8.99 20.18 11.95
N SER A 548 -9.78 21.02 11.31
CA SER A 548 -10.28 20.80 9.95
C SER A 548 -9.14 20.90 8.94
N VAL A 549 -9.12 20.05 7.90
CA VAL A 549 -8.06 20.04 6.89
C VAL A 549 -8.48 20.87 5.68
N LEU A 550 -7.60 21.75 5.23
CA LEU A 550 -7.79 22.54 4.02
C LEU A 550 -7.19 21.83 2.81
N PRO A 551 -7.97 21.58 1.73
CA PRO A 551 -7.42 21.08 0.48
C PRO A 551 -6.59 22.18 -0.21
N VAL A 552 -5.31 21.89 -0.46
CA VAL A 552 -4.36 22.84 -1.06
C VAL A 552 -3.59 22.19 -2.20
N TRP A 553 -3.43 22.93 -3.30
CA TRP A 553 -2.59 22.53 -4.43
C TRP A 553 -1.69 23.68 -4.88
N TYR A 554 -0.55 23.32 -5.43
CA TYR A 554 0.32 24.20 -6.20
C TYR A 554 0.43 23.71 -7.63
N HIS A 555 0.26 24.61 -8.60
CA HIS A 555 0.36 24.30 -10.02
C HIS A 555 0.62 25.58 -10.81
N ASN A 556 1.49 25.55 -11.81
CA ASN A 556 1.86 26.71 -12.64
C ASN A 556 2.28 27.95 -11.84
N GLY A 557 2.99 27.78 -10.72
CA GLY A 557 3.41 28.90 -9.88
C GLY A 557 2.32 29.51 -9.00
N GLN A 558 1.10 28.98 -9.04
CA GLN A 558 -0.05 29.48 -8.27
C GLN A 558 -0.42 28.49 -7.16
N VAL A 559 -0.82 29.01 -6.00
CA VAL A 559 -1.32 28.21 -4.88
C VAL A 559 -2.83 28.38 -4.78
N VAL A 560 -3.52 27.25 -4.66
CA VAL A 560 -4.98 27.17 -4.57
C VAL A 560 -5.31 26.60 -3.21
N VAL A 561 -6.00 27.39 -2.38
CA VAL A 561 -6.53 26.95 -1.09
C VAL A 561 -8.04 26.89 -1.22
N ALA A 562 -8.62 25.69 -1.17
CA ALA A 562 -10.06 25.53 -1.35
C ALA A 562 -10.84 25.94 -0.10
N SER A 563 -11.89 26.76 -0.26
CA SER A 563 -12.81 27.11 0.83
C SER A 563 -13.80 26.00 1.20
N LEU A 564 -13.56 24.78 0.69
CA LEU A 564 -14.44 23.61 0.74
C LEU A 564 -13.87 22.58 1.73
N GLN A 565 -13.99 22.89 3.02
CA GLN A 565 -13.45 22.08 4.12
C GLN A 565 -14.10 20.68 4.18
N ASP A 566 -13.33 19.69 4.60
CA ASP A 566 -13.76 18.29 4.81
C ASP A 566 -14.35 17.58 3.57
N LYS A 567 -14.13 18.14 2.38
CA LYS A 567 -14.54 17.54 1.11
C LYS A 567 -13.38 16.83 0.43
N HIS A 568 -13.63 15.64 -0.10
CA HIS A 568 -12.67 14.97 -0.97
C HIS A 568 -12.74 15.60 -2.36
N LEU A 569 -11.68 16.29 -2.76
CA LEU A 569 -11.63 17.07 -3.99
C LEU A 569 -10.53 16.56 -4.93
N GLN A 570 -10.85 16.52 -6.21
CA GLN A 570 -9.92 16.22 -7.30
C GLN A 570 -9.58 17.52 -8.04
N PHE A 571 -8.29 17.82 -8.17
CA PHE A 571 -7.80 18.95 -8.95
C PHE A 571 -7.77 18.61 -10.44
N LEU A 572 -8.38 19.46 -11.27
CA LEU A 572 -8.50 19.27 -12.73
C LEU A 572 -7.73 20.35 -13.52
N GLY A 573 -6.77 21.04 -12.90
CA GLY A 573 -6.05 22.15 -13.52
C GLY A 573 -6.81 23.48 -13.50
N PHE A 574 -6.20 24.51 -14.07
CA PHE A 574 -6.81 25.83 -14.21
C PHE A 574 -7.64 25.95 -15.49
N ASP A 575 -8.61 26.86 -15.48
CA ASP A 575 -9.23 27.36 -16.70
C ASP A 575 -8.23 27.97 -17.70
N ALA A 576 -8.70 28.21 -18.93
CA ALA A 576 -7.83 28.58 -20.04
C ALA A 576 -7.11 29.93 -19.84
N ASP A 577 -7.65 30.80 -18.98
CA ASP A 577 -7.05 32.09 -18.63
C ASP A 577 -6.22 32.04 -17.33
N GLY A 578 -6.18 30.90 -16.63
CA GLY A 578 -5.44 30.74 -15.38
C GLY A 578 -6.07 31.47 -14.18
N SER A 579 -7.32 31.92 -14.32
CA SER A 579 -8.00 32.74 -13.31
C SER A 579 -8.58 31.90 -12.16
N SER A 580 -8.95 30.64 -12.42
CA SER A 580 -9.57 29.75 -11.44
C SER A 580 -9.19 28.29 -11.62
N ALA A 581 -8.89 27.62 -10.50
CA ALA A 581 -8.70 26.18 -10.47
C ALA A 581 -10.03 25.44 -10.53
N ARG A 582 -10.08 24.36 -11.30
CA ARG A 582 -11.24 23.49 -11.42
C ARG A 582 -11.11 22.34 -10.43
N LEU A 583 -12.09 22.20 -9.54
CA LEU A 583 -12.11 21.18 -8.49
C LEU A 583 -13.38 20.33 -8.63
N PHE A 584 -13.23 19.00 -8.64
CA PHE A 584 -14.35 18.06 -8.67
C PHE A 584 -14.53 17.38 -7.32
N GLU A 585 -15.75 17.34 -6.80
CA GLU A 585 -16.11 16.63 -5.56
C GLU A 585 -16.86 15.33 -5.92
N PRO A 586 -16.22 14.14 -5.84
CA PRO A 586 -16.85 12.89 -6.26
C PRO A 586 -18.10 12.52 -5.48
N ALA A 587 -18.18 12.88 -4.18
CA ALA A 587 -19.30 12.52 -3.32
C ALA A 587 -20.61 13.26 -3.67
N SER A 588 -20.52 14.55 -4.02
CA SER A 588 -21.68 15.36 -4.43
C SER A 588 -21.91 15.34 -5.94
N GLY A 589 -20.89 14.96 -6.71
CA GLY A 589 -20.86 15.03 -8.16
C GLY A 589 -20.78 16.45 -8.70
N LYS A 590 -20.35 17.42 -7.89
CA LYS A 590 -20.30 18.84 -8.26
C LYS A 590 -18.91 19.29 -8.71
N LEU A 591 -18.89 20.30 -9.57
CA LEU A 591 -17.70 20.93 -10.11
C LEU A 591 -17.62 22.39 -9.64
N TYR A 592 -16.46 22.77 -9.12
CA TYR A 592 -16.21 24.06 -8.51
C TYR A 592 -15.08 24.81 -9.23
N LEU A 593 -15.18 26.14 -9.23
CA LEU A 593 -14.09 27.06 -9.53
C LEU A 593 -13.58 27.66 -8.22
N GLN A 594 -12.27 27.57 -8.01
CA GLN A 594 -11.58 28.12 -6.86
C GLN A 594 -10.50 29.10 -7.33
N PRO A 595 -10.63 30.40 -7.06
CA PRO A 595 -9.58 31.37 -7.36
C PRO A 595 -8.28 31.03 -6.61
N PRO A 596 -7.11 31.18 -7.25
CA PRO A 596 -5.83 31.04 -6.58
C PRO A 596 -5.59 32.22 -5.62
N MET A 597 -4.69 32.02 -4.66
CA MET A 597 -4.27 33.07 -3.72
C MET A 597 -2.93 33.67 -4.14
N THR A 598 -2.78 34.98 -3.95
CA THR A 598 -1.49 35.66 -4.13
C THR A 598 -0.56 35.40 -2.95
N ALA A 599 0.75 35.59 -3.13
CA ALA A 599 1.73 35.41 -2.04
C ALA A 599 1.45 36.31 -0.83
N ASP A 600 0.97 37.55 -1.05
CA ASP A 600 0.59 38.48 0.03
C ASP A 600 -0.68 38.02 0.75
N ALA A 601 -1.66 37.47 0.02
CA ALA A 601 -2.87 36.91 0.61
C ALA A 601 -2.57 35.67 1.45
N LEU A 602 -1.66 34.80 1.00
CA LEU A 602 -1.20 33.64 1.77
C LEU A 602 -0.43 34.05 3.02
N ALA A 603 0.45 35.06 2.90
CA ALA A 603 1.16 35.60 4.05
C ALA A 603 0.22 36.19 5.10
N ALA A 604 -0.82 36.92 4.68
CA ALA A 604 -1.84 37.43 5.58
C ALA A 604 -2.71 36.31 6.20
N ALA A 605 -2.94 35.22 5.46
CA ALA A 605 -3.82 34.14 5.89
C ALA A 605 -3.15 33.13 6.84
N PHE A 606 -1.87 32.85 6.67
CA PHE A 606 -1.16 31.79 7.40
C PHE A 606 0.02 32.30 8.26
N GLY A 607 0.49 33.53 8.02
CA GLY A 607 1.59 34.12 8.78
C GLY A 607 2.89 33.31 8.66
N THR A 608 3.20 32.53 9.70
CA THR A 608 4.40 31.66 9.76
C THR A 608 4.06 30.21 10.09
N ASP A 609 2.78 29.83 10.03
CA ASP A 609 2.29 28.51 10.47
C ASP A 609 1.49 27.82 9.34
N GLU A 610 1.12 26.55 9.52
CA GLU A 610 0.25 25.81 8.58
C GLU A 610 -1.24 25.98 8.85
N VAL A 611 -1.60 26.81 9.83
CA VAL A 611 -2.98 27.01 10.32
C VAL A 611 -3.52 28.34 9.83
N LEU A 612 -4.73 28.32 9.26
CA LEU A 612 -5.42 29.53 8.83
C LEU A 612 -5.72 30.45 10.02
N ASP A 613 -5.37 31.74 9.91
CA ASP A 613 -5.72 32.74 10.91
C ASP A 613 -7.25 32.92 11.01
N ALA A 614 -7.78 33.04 12.22
CA ALA A 614 -9.21 33.16 12.46
C ALA A 614 -9.86 34.39 11.80
N SER A 615 -9.07 35.42 11.49
CA SER A 615 -9.52 36.63 10.79
C SER A 615 -9.36 36.56 9.27
N ALA A 616 -8.65 35.54 8.75
CA ALA A 616 -8.40 35.40 7.33
C ALA A 616 -9.63 34.91 6.56
N GLN A 617 -9.85 35.47 5.37
CA GLN A 617 -10.91 35.04 4.46
C GLN A 617 -10.30 34.37 3.23
N LEU A 618 -10.67 33.11 3.01
CA LEU A 618 -10.33 32.40 1.79
C LEU A 618 -11.23 32.84 0.62
N PRO A 619 -10.73 32.86 -0.63
CA PRO A 619 -11.58 33.11 -1.79
C PRO A 619 -12.70 32.06 -1.86
N ALA A 620 -13.94 32.50 -2.06
CA ALA A 620 -15.08 31.60 -2.09
C ALA A 620 -15.08 30.73 -3.37
N ALA A 621 -15.26 29.42 -3.21
CA ALA A 621 -15.53 28.53 -4.32
C ALA A 621 -16.90 28.84 -4.96
N SER A 622 -16.99 28.79 -6.29
CA SER A 622 -18.25 28.94 -7.04
C SER A 622 -18.56 27.67 -7.83
N GLU A 623 -19.84 27.29 -7.93
CA GLU A 623 -20.24 26.11 -8.71
C GLU A 623 -20.18 26.44 -10.21
N LEU A 624 -19.41 25.66 -10.98
CA LEU A 624 -19.29 25.87 -12.43
C LEU A 624 -20.56 25.44 -13.17
N MET A 625 -21.20 24.37 -12.66
CA MET A 625 -22.32 23.69 -13.33
C MET A 625 -23.32 23.12 -12.30
N PRO A 626 -24.09 23.97 -11.61
CA PRO A 626 -24.98 23.53 -10.52
C PRO A 626 -26.07 22.55 -10.97
N GLU A 627 -26.47 22.60 -12.24
CA GLU A 627 -27.53 21.77 -12.82
C GLU A 627 -27.08 20.33 -13.18
N LEU A 628 -25.76 20.06 -13.17
CA LEU A 628 -25.23 18.74 -13.52
C LEU A 628 -24.71 18.00 -12.29
N HIS A 629 -25.14 16.75 -12.16
CA HIS A 629 -24.57 15.78 -11.23
C HIS A 629 -23.69 14.80 -12.00
N LEU A 630 -22.42 14.76 -11.63
CA LEU A 630 -21.39 14.01 -12.32
C LEU A 630 -20.93 12.81 -11.49
N LYS A 631 -20.63 11.71 -12.16
CA LYS A 631 -19.92 10.58 -11.55
C LYS A 631 -18.40 10.73 -11.66
N ALA A 632 -17.93 11.47 -12.67
CA ALA A 632 -16.52 11.68 -12.96
C ALA A 632 -16.32 12.96 -13.78
N ALA A 633 -15.16 13.60 -13.60
CA ALA A 633 -14.71 14.71 -14.42
C ALA A 633 -13.19 14.59 -14.66
N GLU A 634 -12.76 14.80 -15.90
CA GLU A 634 -11.38 14.64 -16.35
C GLU A 634 -10.96 15.84 -17.19
N GLN A 635 -9.70 16.26 -17.02
CA GLN A 635 -9.07 17.23 -17.91
C GLN A 635 -8.60 16.54 -19.19
N VAL A 636 -8.93 17.13 -20.34
CA VAL A 636 -8.46 16.69 -21.67
C VAL A 636 -7.97 17.91 -22.46
N ASP A 637 -7.23 17.70 -23.55
CA ASP A 637 -6.68 18.81 -24.36
C ASP A 637 -7.77 19.77 -24.87
N ALA A 638 -8.93 19.22 -25.22
CA ALA A 638 -10.07 19.99 -25.72
C ALA A 638 -10.87 20.72 -24.62
N GLY A 639 -10.59 20.48 -23.34
CA GLY A 639 -11.28 21.06 -22.20
C GLY A 639 -11.56 20.05 -21.07
N LEU A 640 -12.82 19.91 -20.65
CA LEU A 640 -13.22 18.95 -19.62
C LEU A 640 -14.13 17.87 -20.20
N ARG A 641 -13.80 16.63 -19.91
CA ARG A 641 -14.68 15.49 -20.14
C ARG A 641 -15.45 15.18 -18.86
N LEU A 642 -16.76 15.32 -18.92
CA LEU A 642 -17.67 15.19 -17.79
C LEU A 642 -18.56 13.98 -18.02
N THR A 643 -18.60 13.05 -17.07
CA THR A 643 -19.56 11.95 -17.12
C THR A 643 -20.66 12.16 -16.10
N THR A 644 -21.91 12.19 -16.56
CA THR A 644 -23.08 12.39 -15.71
C THR A 644 -23.40 11.11 -14.93
N VAL A 645 -24.16 11.23 -13.85
CA VAL A 645 -24.68 10.07 -13.08
C VAL A 645 -25.59 9.16 -13.90
N LYS A 646 -26.17 9.66 -15.00
CA LYS A 646 -26.98 8.85 -15.93
C LYS A 646 -26.12 8.10 -16.95
N GLY A 647 -24.84 8.47 -17.09
CA GLY A 647 -23.89 7.86 -18.01
C GLY A 647 -23.74 8.55 -19.37
N GLU A 648 -24.23 9.79 -19.50
CA GLU A 648 -23.89 10.66 -20.63
C GLU A 648 -22.48 11.22 -20.45
N ILE A 649 -21.69 11.28 -21.52
CA ILE A 649 -20.33 11.84 -21.51
C ILE A 649 -20.31 13.12 -22.35
N LEU A 650 -20.11 14.24 -21.67
CA LEU A 650 -20.10 15.58 -22.24
C LEU A 650 -18.66 16.10 -22.33
N LEU A 651 -18.31 16.69 -23.46
CA LEU A 651 -17.11 17.52 -23.60
C LEU A 651 -17.52 18.98 -23.39
N ARG A 652 -16.99 19.60 -22.34
CA ARG A 652 -17.03 21.05 -22.16
C ARG A 652 -15.76 21.63 -22.79
N THR A 653 -15.90 22.33 -23.90
CA THR A 653 -14.75 22.98 -24.56
C THR A 653 -14.18 24.08 -23.67
N ASN A 654 -12.95 24.51 -23.96
CA ASN A 654 -12.33 25.66 -23.26
C ASN A 654 -13.19 26.94 -23.35
N GLY A 655 -13.98 27.12 -24.42
CA GLY A 655 -14.96 28.20 -24.55
C GLY A 655 -16.27 28.01 -23.77
N GLY A 656 -16.38 26.95 -22.95
CA GLY A 656 -17.52 26.68 -22.09
C GLY A 656 -18.71 25.98 -22.75
N LYS A 657 -18.62 25.61 -24.03
CA LYS A 657 -19.69 24.93 -24.75
C LYS A 657 -19.72 23.44 -24.39
N LEU A 658 -20.90 22.95 -24.02
CA LEU A 658 -21.13 21.51 -23.79
C LEU A 658 -21.53 20.82 -25.08
N GLN A 659 -20.95 19.65 -25.31
CA GLN A 659 -21.32 18.77 -26.41
C GLN A 659 -21.32 17.33 -25.90
N LEU A 660 -22.42 16.60 -26.13
CA LEU A 660 -22.42 15.17 -25.89
C LEU A 660 -21.52 14.49 -26.91
N VAL A 661 -20.50 13.79 -26.44
CA VAL A 661 -19.48 13.12 -27.27
C VAL A 661 -19.53 11.60 -27.13
N ALA A 662 -20.05 11.08 -26.02
CA ALA A 662 -20.15 9.65 -25.80
C ALA A 662 -21.25 9.28 -24.80
N VAL A 663 -21.53 7.98 -24.70
CA VAL A 663 -22.29 7.37 -23.59
C VAL A 663 -21.49 6.20 -23.01
N ASP A 664 -21.58 6.01 -21.71
CA ASP A 664 -20.88 4.94 -21.02
C ASP A 664 -21.57 3.57 -21.15
N LYS A 665 -20.95 2.55 -20.55
CA LYS A 665 -21.45 1.17 -20.52
C LYS A 665 -22.78 1.04 -19.77
N GLY A 666 -22.94 1.73 -18.65
CA GLY A 666 -24.14 1.66 -17.81
C GLY A 666 -25.37 2.18 -18.56
N TRP A 667 -25.25 3.36 -19.16
CA TRP A 667 -26.28 3.96 -19.99
C TRP A 667 -26.69 3.05 -21.16
N GLN A 668 -25.71 2.43 -21.83
CA GLN A 668 -25.97 1.49 -22.93
C GLN A 668 -26.70 0.23 -22.46
N GLN A 669 -26.35 -0.29 -21.28
CA GLN A 669 -27.01 -1.45 -20.69
C GLN A 669 -28.47 -1.14 -20.31
N ASP A 670 -28.71 0.02 -19.71
CA ASP A 670 -30.05 0.47 -19.31
C ASP A 670 -30.98 0.69 -20.51
N ASN A 671 -30.41 1.02 -21.68
CA ASN A 671 -31.16 1.31 -22.91
C ASN A 671 -31.05 0.20 -23.97
N ARG A 672 -30.54 -0.99 -23.61
CA ARG A 672 -30.13 -2.04 -24.57
C ARG A 672 -31.22 -2.47 -25.56
N THR A 673 -32.49 -2.51 -25.15
CA THR A 673 -33.62 -2.96 -25.98
C THR A 673 -34.05 -1.94 -27.03
N HIS A 674 -33.73 -0.66 -26.84
CA HIS A 674 -34.14 0.46 -27.71
C HIS A 674 -32.96 1.38 -28.02
N LEU A 675 -31.76 0.81 -28.11
CA LEU A 675 -30.51 1.56 -28.10
C LEU A 675 -30.44 2.64 -29.20
N PRO A 676 -30.73 2.36 -30.49
CA PRO A 676 -30.70 3.41 -31.52
C PRO A 676 -31.72 4.54 -31.27
N GLN A 677 -32.93 4.22 -30.78
CA GLN A 677 -33.95 5.23 -30.48
C GLN A 677 -33.57 6.08 -29.26
N ALA A 678 -32.99 5.45 -28.23
CA ALA A 678 -32.50 6.14 -27.05
C ALA A 678 -31.33 7.06 -27.40
N LEU A 679 -30.41 6.61 -28.27
CA LEU A 679 -29.27 7.39 -28.75
C LEU A 679 -29.71 8.61 -29.57
N ALA A 680 -30.69 8.43 -30.47
CA ALA A 680 -31.28 9.55 -31.21
C ALA A 680 -31.95 10.56 -30.28
N LYS A 681 -32.65 10.09 -29.24
CA LYS A 681 -33.31 10.94 -28.25
C LYS A 681 -32.31 11.77 -27.44
N VAL A 682 -31.26 11.15 -26.91
CA VAL A 682 -30.24 11.86 -26.11
C VAL A 682 -29.40 12.80 -26.99
N ALA A 683 -29.07 12.41 -28.23
CA ALA A 683 -28.43 13.30 -29.20
C ALA A 683 -29.31 14.53 -29.50
N GLY A 684 -30.62 14.33 -29.65
CA GLY A 684 -31.58 15.41 -29.85
C GLY A 684 -31.67 16.36 -28.64
N GLN A 685 -31.67 15.83 -27.42
CA GLN A 685 -31.67 16.64 -26.18
C GLN A 685 -30.45 17.57 -26.11
N TRP A 686 -29.27 17.06 -26.48
CA TRP A 686 -28.02 17.82 -26.46
C TRP A 686 -27.72 18.57 -27.76
N HIS A 687 -28.63 18.54 -28.74
CA HIS A 687 -28.45 19.13 -30.07
C HIS A 687 -27.13 18.68 -30.75
N THR A 688 -26.74 17.43 -30.51
CA THR A 688 -25.49 16.86 -31.02
C THR A 688 -25.54 16.68 -32.52
N LYS A 689 -24.42 16.96 -33.19
CA LYS A 689 -24.20 16.67 -34.60
C LYS A 689 -22.98 15.77 -34.75
N GLY A 690 -22.94 14.95 -35.80
CA GLY A 690 -21.85 14.02 -36.04
C GLY A 690 -22.07 12.72 -35.29
N VAL A 691 -21.07 12.30 -34.51
CA VAL A 691 -20.97 10.92 -34.02
C VAL A 691 -20.82 10.88 -32.52
N LEU A 692 -21.53 9.96 -31.87
CA LEU A 692 -21.37 9.63 -30.45
C LEU A 692 -20.53 8.36 -30.32
N ALA A 693 -19.52 8.37 -29.45
CA ALA A 693 -18.82 7.14 -29.08
C ALA A 693 -19.60 6.33 -28.04
N LEU A 694 -19.57 5.01 -28.17
CA LEU A 694 -20.17 4.04 -27.26
C LEU A 694 -19.03 3.35 -26.51
N GLN A 695 -18.86 3.65 -25.21
CA GLN A 695 -17.74 3.14 -24.42
C GLN A 695 -18.10 1.88 -23.63
N GLY A 696 -17.20 0.88 -23.61
CA GLY A 696 -17.37 -0.37 -22.85
C GLY A 696 -16.10 -1.22 -22.78
N ASP A 697 -16.12 -2.27 -21.96
CA ASP A 697 -14.96 -3.17 -21.76
C ASP A 697 -14.70 -3.98 -23.04
N GLY A 698 -13.68 -3.58 -23.80
CA GLY A 698 -13.15 -4.33 -24.94
C GLY A 698 -13.89 -4.15 -26.28
N ILE A 699 -14.97 -3.36 -26.34
CA ILE A 699 -15.71 -3.06 -27.57
C ILE A 699 -16.00 -1.56 -27.63
N GLN A 700 -15.36 -0.86 -28.57
CA GLN A 700 -15.71 0.53 -28.89
C GLN A 700 -16.76 0.54 -30.01
N GLY A 701 -17.77 1.40 -29.88
CA GLY A 701 -18.78 1.59 -30.91
C GLY A 701 -19.01 3.07 -31.19
N TRP A 702 -19.77 3.34 -32.25
CA TRP A 702 -20.18 4.68 -32.63
C TRP A 702 -21.63 4.71 -33.08
N PHE A 703 -22.27 5.84 -32.84
CA PHE A 703 -23.60 6.13 -33.35
C PHE A 703 -23.54 7.40 -34.18
N ASP A 704 -23.85 7.29 -35.47
CA ASP A 704 -23.94 8.44 -36.35
C ASP A 704 -25.33 9.07 -36.23
N VAL A 705 -25.38 10.31 -35.72
CA VAL A 705 -26.63 11.02 -35.44
C VAL A 705 -27.37 11.36 -36.74
N GLY A 706 -26.64 11.57 -37.84
CA GLY A 706 -27.22 11.94 -39.14
C GLY A 706 -28.01 10.81 -39.80
N SER A 707 -27.46 9.60 -39.80
CA SER A 707 -28.09 8.40 -40.38
C SER A 707 -28.92 7.60 -39.37
N GLY A 708 -28.71 7.79 -38.06
CA GLY A 708 -29.33 7.00 -37.00
C GLY A 708 -28.79 5.57 -36.92
N GLN A 709 -27.66 5.28 -37.55
CA GLN A 709 -27.03 3.96 -37.56
C GLN A 709 -26.03 3.81 -36.40
N THR A 710 -25.96 2.59 -35.87
CA THR A 710 -24.95 2.18 -34.89
C THR A 710 -23.91 1.28 -35.57
N PHE A 711 -22.64 1.53 -35.26
CA PHE A 711 -21.50 0.77 -35.74
C PHE A 711 -20.75 0.26 -34.52
N SER A 712 -20.71 -1.05 -34.32
CA SER A 712 -20.05 -1.67 -33.16
C SER A 712 -18.96 -2.61 -33.63
N LEU A 713 -17.85 -2.63 -32.89
CA LEU A 713 -16.68 -3.46 -33.20
C LEU A 713 -16.79 -4.84 -32.53
N GLY A 714 -16.60 -5.90 -33.30
CA GLY A 714 -16.17 -7.19 -32.77
C GLY A 714 -14.81 -7.53 -33.38
N GLY A 715 -13.77 -7.76 -32.56
CA GLY A 715 -12.50 -8.34 -33.04
C GLY A 715 -11.37 -7.37 -33.43
N ILE A 716 -11.44 -6.07 -33.10
CA ILE A 716 -10.25 -5.19 -33.05
C ILE A 716 -9.82 -5.10 -31.58
N PRO A 717 -8.53 -5.29 -31.24
CA PRO A 717 -8.03 -5.03 -29.89
C PRO A 717 -8.43 -3.62 -29.45
N ALA A 718 -8.87 -3.46 -28.20
CA ALA A 718 -9.15 -2.14 -27.65
C ALA A 718 -7.84 -1.34 -27.55
N ALA A 719 -7.49 -0.64 -28.63
CA ALA A 719 -6.44 0.36 -28.62
C ALA A 719 -7.03 1.66 -28.08
N ASP A 720 -6.27 2.34 -27.21
CA ASP A 720 -6.74 3.51 -26.44
C ASP A 720 -7.14 4.74 -27.28
N ASN A 721 -7.00 4.69 -28.61
CA ASN A 721 -7.10 5.86 -29.49
C ASN A 721 -7.79 5.61 -30.84
N LEU A 722 -8.68 4.62 -30.95
CA LEU A 722 -9.41 4.34 -32.18
C LEU A 722 -10.27 5.54 -32.63
N ARG A 723 -10.08 6.01 -33.87
CA ARG A 723 -10.69 7.23 -34.41
C ARG A 723 -11.78 6.90 -35.42
N PHE A 724 -12.99 7.47 -35.26
CA PHE A 724 -14.02 7.38 -36.30
C PHE A 724 -13.73 8.38 -37.42
N ILE A 725 -13.64 7.89 -38.67
CA ILE A 725 -13.30 8.72 -39.83
C ILE A 725 -14.57 9.16 -40.57
N GLY A 726 -15.55 8.28 -40.73
CA GLY A 726 -16.80 8.64 -41.38
C GLY A 726 -17.66 7.47 -41.82
N VAL A 727 -18.91 7.76 -42.21
CA VAL A 727 -19.83 6.80 -42.79
C VAL A 727 -19.55 6.64 -44.29
N ALA A 728 -19.54 5.41 -44.78
CA ALA A 728 -19.35 5.10 -46.19
C ALA A 728 -20.51 5.62 -47.04
N VAL A 729 -20.21 6.08 -48.26
CA VAL A 729 -21.25 6.51 -49.23
C VAL A 729 -22.26 5.39 -49.46
N GLY A 730 -23.55 5.73 -49.44
CA GLY A 730 -24.67 4.78 -49.53
C GLY A 730 -25.12 4.15 -48.19
N ASN A 731 -24.54 4.57 -47.05
CA ASN A 731 -24.93 4.18 -45.68
C ASN A 731 -24.84 2.66 -45.39
N LYS A 732 -23.87 1.98 -46.02
CA LYS A 732 -23.65 0.52 -45.89
C LYS A 732 -22.52 0.14 -44.92
N GLY A 733 -21.93 1.08 -44.19
CA GLY A 733 -20.84 0.83 -43.24
C GLY A 733 -20.13 2.12 -42.82
N ALA A 734 -19.11 2.00 -41.96
CA ALA A 734 -18.31 3.13 -41.48
C ALA A 734 -16.81 2.82 -41.47
N TYR A 735 -15.98 3.87 -41.48
CA TYR A 735 -14.53 3.78 -41.42
C TYR A 735 -13.99 4.24 -40.07
N ALA A 736 -13.08 3.46 -39.50
CA ALA A 736 -12.36 3.78 -38.27
C ALA A 736 -10.87 3.51 -38.43
N TYR A 737 -10.02 4.34 -37.83
CA TYR A 737 -8.57 4.26 -37.90
C TYR A 737 -7.96 3.91 -36.55
N SER A 738 -7.03 2.95 -36.52
CA SER A 738 -6.19 2.63 -35.35
C SER A 738 -4.80 3.22 -35.56
N PRO A 739 -4.41 4.28 -34.84
CA PRO A 739 -3.05 4.79 -34.87
C PRO A 739 -2.02 3.77 -34.34
N THR A 740 -2.42 2.89 -33.41
CA THR A 740 -1.54 1.85 -32.85
C THR A 740 -1.20 0.79 -33.89
N ASP A 741 -2.20 0.33 -34.66
CA ASP A 741 -1.98 -0.64 -35.73
C ASP A 741 -1.65 0.02 -37.07
N GLN A 742 -1.67 1.36 -37.13
CA GLN A 742 -1.58 2.17 -38.35
C GLN A 742 -2.50 1.62 -39.46
N THR A 743 -3.74 1.26 -39.11
CA THR A 743 -4.65 0.54 -40.01
C THR A 743 -6.01 1.23 -40.09
N LEU A 744 -6.49 1.44 -41.31
CA LEU A 744 -7.86 1.85 -41.58
C LEU A 744 -8.76 0.62 -41.71
N TYR A 745 -9.86 0.64 -40.97
CA TYR A 745 -10.86 -0.43 -40.91
C TYR A 745 -12.17 0.04 -41.52
N TRP A 746 -12.87 -0.89 -42.17
CA TRP A 746 -14.25 -0.74 -42.60
C TRP A 746 -15.16 -1.66 -41.80
N ILE A 747 -16.24 -1.10 -41.27
CA ILE A 747 -17.16 -1.73 -40.32
C ILE A 747 -18.51 -1.87 -41.00
N LYS A 748 -19.01 -3.10 -41.10
CA LYS A 748 -20.30 -3.42 -41.73
C LYS A 748 -20.94 -4.65 -41.12
N ASP A 749 -22.24 -4.59 -40.82
CA ASP A 749 -23.07 -5.72 -40.37
C ASP A 749 -22.46 -6.54 -39.20
N GLY A 750 -21.75 -5.87 -38.29
CA GLY A 750 -21.05 -6.50 -37.15
C GLY A 750 -19.70 -7.15 -37.49
N GLY A 751 -19.28 -7.11 -38.75
CA GLY A 751 -17.96 -7.51 -39.24
C GLY A 751 -17.01 -6.33 -39.41
N VAL A 752 -15.72 -6.61 -39.30
CA VAL A 752 -14.63 -5.65 -39.49
C VAL A 752 -13.71 -6.16 -40.60
N GLN A 753 -13.43 -5.30 -41.58
CA GLN A 753 -12.46 -5.55 -42.64
C GLN A 753 -11.31 -4.55 -42.55
N LYS A 754 -10.07 -5.04 -42.60
CA LYS A 754 -8.88 -4.18 -42.78
C LYS A 754 -8.86 -3.66 -44.22
N ILE A 755 -8.82 -2.35 -44.39
CA ILE A 755 -8.78 -1.70 -45.70
C ILE A 755 -7.34 -1.54 -46.16
N ASN A 756 -6.55 -0.75 -45.42
CA ASN A 756 -5.14 -0.63 -45.69
C ASN A 756 -4.35 -0.10 -44.47
N HIS A 757 -3.03 -0.16 -44.57
CA HIS A 757 -2.08 0.46 -43.68
C HIS A 757 -1.86 1.93 -44.06
N TYR A 758 -1.84 2.80 -43.07
CA TYR A 758 -1.56 4.23 -43.20
C TYR A 758 -0.91 4.70 -41.91
N THR A 759 0.16 5.50 -42.00
CA THR A 759 0.78 6.09 -40.80
C THR A 759 -0.11 7.16 -40.17
N SER A 760 -0.93 7.81 -40.99
CA SER A 760 -1.90 8.80 -40.53
C SER A 760 -3.14 8.82 -41.42
N VAL A 761 -4.31 8.91 -40.77
CA VAL A 761 -5.62 9.13 -41.41
C VAL A 761 -6.34 10.20 -40.59
N GLU A 762 -6.67 11.31 -41.23
CA GLU A 762 -7.36 12.42 -40.56
C GLU A 762 -8.46 13.01 -41.43
N ARG A 763 -9.64 13.20 -40.84
CA ARG A 763 -10.73 13.94 -41.48
C ARG A 763 -10.84 15.32 -40.88
N ILE A 764 -10.74 16.35 -41.71
CA ILE A 764 -10.88 17.75 -41.34
C ILE A 764 -12.03 18.34 -42.15
N GLY A 765 -13.21 18.45 -41.53
CA GLY A 765 -14.42 18.93 -42.21
C GLY A 765 -14.80 18.04 -43.40
N SER A 766 -14.76 18.61 -44.61
CA SER A 766 -15.03 17.91 -45.88
C SER A 766 -13.77 17.39 -46.59
N SER A 767 -12.60 17.50 -45.94
CA SER A 767 -11.33 17.00 -46.47
C SER A 767 -10.85 15.76 -45.71
N LEU A 768 -10.24 14.83 -46.42
CA LEU A 768 -9.61 13.63 -45.86
C LEU A 768 -8.11 13.64 -46.21
N LEU A 769 -7.26 13.42 -45.21
CA LEU A 769 -5.82 13.24 -45.36
C LEU A 769 -5.47 11.77 -45.12
N LEU A 770 -4.73 11.18 -46.05
CA LEU A 770 -4.17 9.83 -45.96
C LEU A 770 -2.66 9.90 -46.19
N GLN A 771 -1.90 9.33 -45.25
CA GLN A 771 -0.45 9.28 -45.30
C GLN A 771 0.02 7.82 -45.32
N GLY A 772 0.83 7.46 -46.32
CA GLY A 772 1.52 6.18 -46.40
C GLY A 772 2.61 6.03 -45.34
N GLY A 773 3.20 4.86 -45.29
CA GLY A 773 4.35 4.45 -44.51
C GLY A 773 5.70 4.85 -45.11
N TRP A 774 6.70 4.07 -44.71
CA TRP A 774 8.11 4.21 -45.12
C TRP A 774 8.51 3.02 -46.01
N GLY A 775 7.58 2.54 -46.84
CA GLY A 775 7.75 1.37 -47.69
C GLY A 775 6.72 1.43 -48.83
N GLN A 776 6.66 0.41 -49.68
CA GLN A 776 5.73 0.41 -50.83
C GLN A 776 4.26 0.40 -50.38
N ASP A 777 3.54 1.52 -50.59
CA ASP A 777 2.14 1.65 -50.19
C ASP A 777 1.15 1.67 -51.36
N ASP A 778 -0.09 1.24 -51.10
CA ASP A 778 -1.22 1.29 -52.05
C ASP A 778 -2.29 2.28 -51.58
N LEU A 779 -2.16 3.54 -51.98
CA LEU A 779 -3.03 4.62 -51.52
C LEU A 779 -4.35 4.65 -52.29
N THR A 780 -5.35 3.95 -51.75
CA THR A 780 -6.73 3.94 -52.25
C THR A 780 -7.68 4.67 -51.28
N PRO A 781 -8.20 5.86 -51.61
CA PRO A 781 -9.02 6.65 -50.67
C PRO A 781 -10.44 6.07 -50.47
N PRO A 782 -10.97 6.06 -49.22
CA PRO A 782 -12.31 5.57 -48.92
C PRO A 782 -13.39 6.61 -49.26
N LEU A 783 -14.48 6.19 -49.91
CA LEU A 783 -15.63 7.04 -50.19
C LEU A 783 -16.43 7.34 -48.91
N ILE A 784 -16.42 8.60 -48.46
CA ILE A 784 -17.01 9.01 -47.17
C ILE A 784 -18.07 10.10 -47.37
N VAL A 785 -19.21 9.95 -46.72
CA VAL A 785 -20.29 10.95 -46.77
C VAL A 785 -19.81 12.30 -46.22
N GLY A 786 -20.00 13.35 -47.02
CA GLY A 786 -19.65 14.73 -46.68
C GLY A 786 -18.14 15.02 -46.77
N VAL A 787 -17.36 14.14 -47.41
CA VAL A 787 -15.99 14.42 -47.83
C VAL A 787 -16.02 14.60 -49.35
N ASP A 788 -15.53 15.73 -49.83
CA ASP A 788 -15.45 16.06 -51.26
C ASP A 788 -14.02 16.39 -51.71
N SER A 789 -13.07 16.42 -50.78
CA SER A 789 -11.65 16.62 -51.05
C SER A 789 -10.80 15.55 -50.37
N VAL A 790 -9.76 15.06 -51.04
CA VAL A 790 -8.81 14.10 -50.46
C VAL A 790 -7.37 14.48 -50.77
N VAL A 791 -6.49 14.31 -49.78
CA VAL A 791 -5.05 14.49 -49.88
C VAL A 791 -4.40 13.13 -49.66
N LEU A 792 -3.59 12.70 -50.64
CA LEU A 792 -2.84 11.46 -50.62
C LEU A 792 -1.35 11.81 -50.57
N HIS A 793 -0.65 11.34 -49.55
CA HIS A 793 0.78 11.48 -49.41
C HIS A 793 1.41 10.10 -49.36
N GLY A 794 2.19 9.75 -50.38
CA GLY A 794 2.94 8.50 -50.52
C GLY A 794 3.90 8.31 -49.36
N GLY A 795 4.89 9.19 -49.28
CA GLY A 795 6.02 9.03 -48.38
C GLY A 795 7.26 8.73 -49.20
N ALA A 796 8.06 7.75 -48.77
CA ALA A 796 9.25 7.31 -49.47
C ALA A 796 9.07 5.88 -49.99
N ASP A 797 9.85 5.49 -51.01
CA ASP A 797 9.80 4.22 -51.76
C ASP A 797 8.77 4.22 -52.92
N ASP A 798 8.42 3.04 -53.49
CA ASP A 798 7.56 2.91 -54.71
C ASP A 798 6.09 2.78 -54.32
N ASP A 799 5.40 3.92 -54.32
CA ASP A 799 4.00 4.07 -53.95
C ASP A 799 3.04 4.03 -55.14
N THR A 800 1.85 3.48 -54.91
CA THR A 800 0.79 3.38 -55.92
C THR A 800 -0.50 4.04 -55.44
N TYR A 801 -0.87 5.15 -56.07
CA TYR A 801 -2.14 5.84 -55.88
C TYR A 801 -3.22 5.24 -56.79
N ARG A 802 -4.38 4.86 -56.27
CA ARG A 802 -5.47 4.28 -57.08
C ARG A 802 -6.76 5.07 -57.00
N LEU A 803 -7.24 5.50 -58.18
CA LEU A 803 -8.49 6.24 -58.33
C LEU A 803 -9.46 5.45 -59.23
N SER A 804 -10.51 4.91 -58.62
CA SER A 804 -11.63 4.31 -59.37
C SER A 804 -12.52 5.38 -60.01
N GLN A 805 -13.36 4.97 -60.96
CA GLN A 805 -14.34 5.89 -61.57
C GLN A 805 -15.33 6.47 -60.54
N GLU A 806 -15.67 5.69 -59.51
CA GLU A 806 -16.52 6.13 -58.40
C GLU A 806 -15.83 7.19 -57.55
N MET A 807 -14.54 7.02 -57.24
CA MET A 807 -13.72 8.01 -56.51
C MET A 807 -13.57 9.30 -57.32
N TRP A 808 -13.26 9.18 -58.61
CA TRP A 808 -13.15 10.32 -59.52
C TRP A 808 -14.44 11.15 -59.61
N SER A 809 -15.60 10.49 -59.53
CA SER A 809 -16.90 11.16 -59.54
C SER A 809 -17.35 11.71 -58.19
N HIS A 810 -16.78 11.20 -57.09
CA HIS A 810 -17.17 11.57 -55.73
C HIS A 810 -16.40 12.79 -55.21
N TYR A 811 -15.07 12.78 -55.37
CA TYR A 811 -14.22 13.88 -54.93
C TYR A 811 -14.22 15.00 -55.97
N ARG A 812 -14.48 16.22 -55.53
CA ARG A 812 -14.30 17.43 -56.33
C ARG A 812 -12.83 17.77 -56.49
N THR A 813 -12.03 17.52 -55.46
CA THR A 813 -10.59 17.78 -55.47
C THR A 813 -9.82 16.57 -54.94
N ILE A 814 -8.82 16.11 -55.68
CA ILE A 814 -7.89 15.07 -55.27
C ILE A 814 -6.50 15.69 -55.31
N ILE A 815 -5.75 15.59 -54.23
CA ILE A 815 -4.42 16.18 -54.10
C ILE A 815 -3.42 15.05 -53.89
N ILE A 816 -2.38 15.00 -54.72
CA ILE A 816 -1.24 14.11 -54.55
C ILE A 816 -0.05 14.96 -54.13
N ASP A 817 0.48 14.64 -52.95
CA ASP A 817 1.69 15.25 -52.39
C ASP A 817 2.81 14.20 -52.43
N ASN A 818 3.51 14.15 -53.56
CA ASN A 818 4.47 13.09 -53.90
C ASN A 818 5.90 13.41 -53.46
N ASP A 819 6.07 14.01 -52.28
CA ASP A 819 7.38 14.47 -51.80
C ASP A 819 8.27 13.32 -51.31
N ASP A 820 9.09 12.76 -52.19
CA ASP A 820 10.15 11.80 -51.83
C ASP A 820 11.55 12.37 -52.18
N PRO A 821 12.40 12.65 -51.18
CA PRO A 821 13.81 12.98 -51.39
C PRO A 821 14.60 11.88 -52.13
N GLY A 822 14.19 10.61 -52.00
CA GLY A 822 14.78 9.46 -52.66
C GLY A 822 14.45 9.35 -54.16
N GLN A 823 13.41 10.04 -54.61
CA GLN A 823 12.92 10.07 -56.00
C GLN A 823 12.65 8.66 -56.57
N VAL A 824 12.15 7.76 -55.74
CA VAL A 824 11.72 6.44 -56.19
C VAL A 824 10.49 6.61 -57.09
N LEU A 825 10.33 5.76 -58.11
CA LEU A 825 9.27 5.94 -59.08
C LEU A 825 7.92 5.51 -58.50
N ASP A 826 6.96 6.44 -58.49
CA ASP A 826 5.58 6.20 -58.06
C ASP A 826 4.59 6.09 -59.22
N ARG A 827 3.44 5.48 -58.95
CA ARG A 827 2.38 5.27 -59.94
C ARG A 827 1.03 5.81 -59.48
N LEU A 828 0.37 6.60 -60.32
CA LEU A 828 -1.04 6.94 -60.22
C LEU A 828 -1.83 6.13 -61.23
N ILE A 829 -2.66 5.20 -60.76
CA ILE A 829 -3.57 4.41 -61.60
C ILE A 829 -4.97 5.01 -61.50
N MET A 830 -5.46 5.56 -62.60
CA MET A 830 -6.79 6.17 -62.66
C MET A 830 -7.66 5.55 -63.78
N LEU A 831 -8.94 5.34 -63.47
CA LEU A 831 -9.96 4.88 -64.41
C LEU A 831 -10.70 6.10 -64.97
N VAL A 832 -10.12 6.72 -66.00
CA VAL A 832 -10.77 7.81 -66.73
C VAL A 832 -11.33 7.29 -68.05
N THR A 833 -12.61 7.57 -68.31
CA THR A 833 -13.33 7.09 -69.49
C THR A 833 -12.91 7.75 -70.81
N ASP A 834 -12.24 8.92 -70.79
CA ASP A 834 -11.81 9.65 -71.98
C ASP A 834 -10.71 10.72 -71.69
N ALA A 835 -9.47 10.48 -72.14
CA ALA A 835 -8.34 11.41 -71.93
C ALA A 835 -8.48 12.75 -72.69
N GLU A 836 -9.32 12.82 -73.73
CA GLU A 836 -9.60 14.07 -74.47
C GLU A 836 -10.37 15.09 -73.64
N LYS A 837 -11.01 14.64 -72.55
CA LYS A 837 -11.85 15.46 -71.66
C LYS A 837 -11.11 15.94 -70.42
N ILE A 838 -9.89 15.47 -70.19
CA ILE A 838 -9.03 15.94 -69.11
C ILE A 838 -8.17 17.09 -69.62
N LEU A 839 -8.33 18.25 -69.00
CA LEU A 839 -7.54 19.44 -69.26
C LEU A 839 -6.37 19.51 -68.29
N VAL A 840 -5.17 19.66 -68.84
CA VAL A 840 -3.92 19.87 -68.11
C VAL A 840 -3.70 21.38 -67.99
N SER A 841 -3.60 21.88 -66.76
CA SER A 841 -3.31 23.29 -66.49
C SER A 841 -2.32 23.45 -65.35
N ARG A 842 -1.71 24.62 -65.25
CA ARG A 842 -0.81 24.98 -64.15
C ARG A 842 -1.48 26.01 -63.23
N HIS A 843 -1.33 25.85 -61.92
CA HIS A 843 -1.69 26.87 -60.94
C HIS A 843 -0.52 27.05 -59.96
N GLU A 844 0.13 28.22 -60.00
CA GLU A 844 1.35 28.50 -59.23
C GLU A 844 2.43 27.42 -59.43
N ASP A 845 2.74 26.64 -58.38
CA ASP A 845 3.74 25.57 -58.40
C ASP A 845 3.13 24.17 -58.61
N ASP A 846 1.81 24.08 -58.77
CA ASP A 846 1.07 22.82 -58.87
C ASP A 846 0.61 22.52 -60.31
N LEU A 847 0.55 21.23 -60.66
CA LEU A 847 -0.02 20.73 -61.91
C LEU A 847 -1.44 20.22 -61.67
N MET A 848 -2.39 20.66 -62.49
CA MET A 848 -3.80 20.30 -62.36
C MET A 848 -4.28 19.50 -63.57
N LEU A 849 -4.98 18.39 -63.31
CA LEU A 849 -5.74 17.64 -64.29
C LEU A 849 -7.23 17.79 -63.97
N THR A 850 -7.95 18.56 -64.79
CA THR A 850 -9.37 18.88 -64.57
C THR A 850 -10.24 18.16 -65.59
N ASP A 851 -11.20 17.37 -65.12
CA ASP A 851 -12.19 16.75 -65.97
C ASP A 851 -13.27 17.77 -66.35
N SER A 852 -13.35 18.08 -67.64
CA SER A 852 -14.31 19.04 -68.20
C SER A 852 -15.77 18.59 -68.12
N THR A 853 -16.03 17.31 -67.80
CA THR A 853 -17.38 16.73 -67.74
C THR A 853 -18.02 16.92 -66.36
N ASN A 854 -17.29 16.58 -65.29
CA ASN A 854 -17.80 16.58 -63.91
C ASN A 854 -17.14 17.64 -63.01
N GLY A 855 -16.09 18.32 -63.49
CA GLY A 855 -15.38 19.36 -62.74
C GLY A 855 -14.44 18.85 -61.65
N THR A 856 -14.15 17.55 -61.60
CA THR A 856 -13.14 16.99 -60.68
C THR A 856 -11.75 17.46 -61.08
N ALA A 857 -11.00 17.95 -60.10
CA ALA A 857 -9.62 18.39 -60.26
C ALA A 857 -8.67 17.48 -59.47
N LEU A 858 -7.69 16.92 -60.16
CA LEU A 858 -6.53 16.26 -59.56
C LEU A 858 -5.35 17.24 -59.55
N VAL A 859 -4.79 17.49 -58.38
CA VAL A 859 -3.70 18.43 -58.14
C VAL A 859 -2.45 17.65 -57.73
N MET A 860 -1.38 17.78 -58.50
CA MET A 860 -0.05 17.29 -58.13
C MET A 860 0.77 18.46 -57.62
N ARG A 861 1.13 18.42 -56.34
CA ARG A 861 1.69 19.58 -55.65
C ARG A 861 3.15 19.82 -55.99
N LYS A 862 3.54 21.10 -56.02
CA LYS A 862 4.91 21.61 -56.09
C LYS A 862 5.79 21.09 -57.23
N VAL A 863 5.21 20.47 -58.25
CA VAL A 863 5.95 19.94 -59.41
C VAL A 863 6.60 21.03 -60.28
N PHE A 864 6.28 22.31 -60.06
CA PHE A 864 7.00 23.45 -60.65
C PHE A 864 7.79 24.31 -59.65
N GLY A 865 7.78 23.96 -58.36
CA GLY A 865 8.41 24.72 -57.28
C GLY A 865 9.92 24.53 -57.17
N SER A 866 10.54 25.15 -56.17
CA SER A 866 12.00 25.11 -55.95
C SER A 866 12.57 23.72 -55.63
N GLN A 867 11.72 22.78 -55.19
CA GLN A 867 12.06 21.38 -54.92
C GLN A 867 11.34 20.40 -55.85
N ALA A 868 10.94 20.84 -57.05
CA ALA A 868 10.09 20.06 -57.94
C ALA A 868 10.59 18.64 -58.28
N GLU A 869 11.91 18.40 -58.29
CA GLU A 869 12.47 17.07 -58.56
C GLU A 869 12.05 16.02 -57.51
N THR A 870 11.79 16.44 -56.27
CA THR A 870 11.26 15.54 -55.22
C THR A 870 9.77 15.29 -55.36
N HIS A 871 9.08 15.82 -56.38
CA HIS A 871 7.64 15.63 -56.59
C HIS A 871 7.28 15.13 -58.00
N ARG A 872 8.25 15.08 -58.93
CA ARG A 872 8.02 14.77 -60.36
C ARG A 872 8.14 13.30 -60.73
N HIS A 873 8.62 12.45 -59.83
CA HIS A 873 8.86 11.02 -60.05
C HIS A 873 7.57 10.18 -60.01
N LEU A 874 6.48 10.69 -60.59
CA LEU A 874 5.17 10.05 -60.66
C LEU A 874 4.81 9.72 -62.11
N GLN A 875 4.28 8.52 -62.35
CA GLN A 875 3.73 8.08 -63.63
C GLN A 875 2.22 7.88 -63.53
N ILE A 876 1.48 8.42 -64.50
CA ILE A 876 0.03 8.29 -64.60
C ILE A 876 -0.32 7.16 -65.57
N GLU A 877 -1.00 6.14 -65.06
CA GLU A 877 -1.50 5.00 -65.82
C GLU A 877 -3.02 5.12 -65.98
N LEU A 878 -3.48 5.18 -67.23
CA LEU A 878 -4.89 5.19 -67.56
C LEU A 878 -5.38 3.75 -67.76
N LYS A 879 -6.08 3.21 -66.76
CA LYS A 879 -6.52 1.81 -66.73
C LYS A 879 -7.49 1.52 -67.88
N GLY A 880 -7.10 0.62 -68.78
CA GLY A 880 -7.81 0.32 -70.03
C GLY A 880 -7.09 0.80 -71.30
N SER A 881 -5.99 1.54 -71.14
CA SER A 881 -5.04 1.89 -72.21
C SER A 881 -3.66 1.32 -71.86
N SER A 882 -2.77 1.12 -72.85
CA SER A 882 -1.35 0.81 -72.61
C SER A 882 -0.50 2.07 -72.38
N VAL A 883 -1.14 3.19 -72.08
CA VAL A 883 -0.51 4.51 -72.04
C VAL A 883 -0.08 4.83 -70.61
N VAL A 884 1.19 5.19 -70.47
CA VAL A 884 1.80 5.65 -69.21
C VAL A 884 2.37 7.04 -69.46
N ILE A 885 1.94 8.02 -68.67
CA ILE A 885 2.30 9.43 -68.84
C ILE A 885 3.17 9.85 -67.65
N SER A 886 4.41 10.27 -67.89
CA SER A 886 5.24 10.83 -66.83
C SER A 886 4.80 12.26 -66.46
N VAL A 887 4.74 12.58 -65.17
CA VAL A 887 4.47 13.94 -64.70
C VAL A 887 5.55 14.92 -65.17
N ASP A 888 6.81 14.51 -65.23
CA ASP A 888 7.90 15.31 -65.80
C ASP A 888 7.67 15.63 -67.29
N HIS A 889 7.07 14.70 -68.05
CA HIS A 889 6.68 14.95 -69.44
C HIS A 889 5.59 16.02 -69.55
N LEU A 890 4.58 15.99 -68.66
CA LEU A 890 3.53 17.02 -68.60
C LEU A 890 4.10 18.38 -68.22
N VAL A 891 5.02 18.43 -67.26
CA VAL A 891 5.73 19.66 -66.86
C VAL A 891 6.53 20.26 -68.03
N LYS A 892 7.24 19.42 -68.79
CA LYS A 892 7.99 19.83 -69.99
C LYS A 892 7.07 20.33 -71.12
N GLY A 893 5.84 19.84 -71.23
CA GLY A 893 4.84 20.33 -72.20
C GLY A 893 4.61 21.85 -72.13
N PHE A 894 4.62 22.42 -70.92
CA PHE A 894 4.51 23.87 -70.72
C PHE A 894 5.71 24.67 -71.26
N THR A 895 6.87 24.03 -71.45
CA THR A 895 8.05 24.69 -72.05
C THR A 895 8.08 24.62 -73.57
N TRP A 896 7.49 23.58 -74.19
CA TRP A 896 7.51 23.37 -75.64
C TRP A 896 6.37 24.04 -76.40
N GLU A 897 5.17 24.14 -75.82
CA GLU A 897 4.04 24.81 -76.48
C GLU A 897 4.13 26.35 -76.43
N GLY A 898 5.17 26.91 -75.81
CA GLY A 898 5.33 28.37 -75.65
C GLY A 898 4.25 29.00 -74.76
N VAL A 899 3.52 28.18 -74.00
CA VAL A 899 2.39 28.64 -73.21
C VAL A 899 2.92 29.19 -71.89
N ALA A 900 2.55 30.44 -71.59
CA ALA A 900 2.94 31.12 -70.36
C ALA A 900 2.37 30.41 -69.12
N LYS A 901 2.57 30.99 -67.93
CA LYS A 901 2.09 30.46 -66.63
C LYS A 901 0.61 30.02 -66.58
N ASP A 902 -0.19 30.36 -67.59
CA ASP A 902 -1.63 30.08 -67.74
C ASP A 902 -1.96 29.02 -68.81
N GLY A 903 -1.04 28.09 -69.10
CA GLY A 903 -1.26 27.13 -70.18
C GLY A 903 -2.32 26.07 -69.94
N LEU A 904 -3.01 25.70 -71.02
CA LEU A 904 -4.13 24.76 -71.01
C LEU A 904 -4.05 23.86 -72.26
N PHE A 905 -3.81 22.57 -72.06
CA PHE A 905 -3.83 21.57 -73.14
C PHE A 905 -4.58 20.31 -72.71
N LYS A 906 -4.92 19.44 -73.66
CA LYS A 906 -5.61 18.17 -73.35
C LYS A 906 -4.61 17.10 -72.93
N LEU A 907 -4.98 16.25 -71.97
CA LEU A 907 -4.11 15.15 -71.50
C LEU A 907 -3.73 14.19 -72.63
N SER A 908 -4.60 14.02 -73.64
CA SER A 908 -4.32 13.22 -74.84
C SER A 908 -3.09 13.67 -75.63
N TRP A 909 -2.64 14.92 -75.50
CA TRP A 909 -1.37 15.38 -76.08
C TRP A 909 -0.19 14.55 -75.57
N ALA A 910 -0.17 14.25 -74.27
CA ALA A 910 0.93 13.50 -73.64
C ALA A 910 0.87 11.99 -73.92
N THR A 911 -0.11 11.54 -74.71
CA THR A 911 -0.32 10.15 -75.12
C THR A 911 0.12 9.87 -76.56
N GLN A 912 0.54 10.91 -77.29
CA GLN A 912 1.13 10.85 -78.63
C GLN A 912 2.65 10.85 -78.54
#